data_AF-A0A1D2ADC5-F1
#
_entry.id   AF-A0A1D2ADC5-F1
#
_cell.length_a   1.000
_cell.length_b   1.000
_cell.length_c   1.000
_cell.angle_alpha   90.00
_cell.angle_beta   90.00
_cell.angle_gamma   90.00
#
_symmetry.space_group_name_H-M   'P 1'
#
loop_
_entity.id
_entity.type
_entity.pdbx_description
1 polymer ?
#
loop_
_entity_poly.entity_id
_entity_poly.type
_entity_poly.pdbx_seq_one_letter_code
_entity_poly.pdbx_strand_id
1 'polypeptide(L)'
;LREAGIHCDRCTIPHHADMMVTQPPSDSATRSVRPAQPQPSGEPAPNGGVSSRLWEDSKDLAYQSLLHPFVLGIAQGTLPRESFQHFIGQDATFLLSFAEAYAAAMDRCAPEQQHLAEALKGMLRGVRDELRLHEAYAERWGVLLEHQQPSPATKAYVYYIKMVSEQHDSSLADVMSTLLPCLRLYAWLGAQLNSVPSQPGNPYKEWLNTYSAKEYAALPPIAEAIMDEAYEPGTYDRLLSQYRTAMQLEKEFFAGQPLNSQVRQLRLLVIDFDETITTRDTSGTIAKTAIQAVVSKVSEASKSEDLVQELADKHSWLIRNYTDRRTSLLEDALPPEGEVRTEFDMGWLGDFVDRLADFDREMNTVVVDSGILKGVRREQLAQAGAAVEMQPGSLAVMQKAVKAGIPVAVVSVSWSAEFVRAALAQQGLPVVVSDSDGQGADVPSVSAVTVYANELEYFGDESTGNIRRRCECGADKARLLDDLLLGLAAEAGSGGDAVYVGDSMTDVPPLISADVGLVVGRNPLVRRVAAAGGVRLAPLPCAPMAAPGEDPAAGGSASPTLYEAASWAEIDAFLFGGRYEAAPRRRAASPARPAPAPPAARGRVPRVLVVSGTDSCGGAGAAADLRTAAAAGVHASLAVTGVTAQNSHGVHAIHVLPPAMLARQVEVVMADVGAAAVKTGMLPDAASVVALAAALRACPAPAPALVLDPVLLSTTGDSLAQPGVEAMLREHLFPLATLITPNLPEAAALLGDGRAIVDLEGMRAAARELHALGPSWVLVKGGHLPAEARREAAGRGAAAASSGPEQPSRQQTVTDVLFDGRTMLELSEPLVVSDNVHGTGCCLATAIACELARGHSVLAAVRRAKRYLWRTLERSRGLPLGDGPQRTMNFGWATADWAADLAAAGVPMPPRVPNAADLRLYAITDPALNERAARSLIDAVRLAIDGGATLVQVRDKNSPARAFAAAAAEALEHARARGVPLVINDRLDVALAIGADGVHLGQDDLPAAAARRLLGPDRILGVSVKTPEQAARAAADGADYVGCGGFAPTNTKAGNLTVGPEGVAAVVRARVLPVVAIGGIGEGNASAALATGADGVAVISAIFGAPDVVRATKRLRAVVDAALTARGLSEGGEEA
;
A
#
# COMPACT_ATOMS: atom_id res chain seq x y z
N LEU A 1 43.09 16.19 46.91
CA LEU A 1 43.81 17.15 46.02
C LEU A 1 43.16 18.53 46.03
N ARG A 2 41.86 18.68 45.72
CA ARG A 2 41.13 19.97 45.90
C ARG A 2 41.03 20.42 47.36
N GLU A 3 40.80 19.50 48.30
CA GLU A 3 40.81 19.81 49.74
C GLU A 3 42.20 20.13 50.31
N ALA A 4 43.26 19.89 49.53
CA ALA A 4 44.65 20.16 49.92
C ALA A 4 45.23 21.43 49.28
N GLY A 5 44.41 22.25 48.61
CA GLY A 5 44.84 23.51 47.99
C GLY A 5 45.76 23.37 46.78
N ILE A 6 45.88 22.17 46.21
CA ILE A 6 46.71 21.92 45.02
C ILE A 6 45.79 21.95 43.78
N HIS A 7 45.91 23.02 42.99
CA HIS A 7 45.20 23.19 41.72
C HIS A 7 46.09 22.75 40.54
N CYS A 8 45.48 22.03 39.60
CA CYS A 8 46.09 21.66 38.32
C CYS A 8 45.54 22.59 37.24
N ASP A 9 46.40 23.41 36.63
CA ASP A 9 46.02 24.40 35.61
C ASP A 9 45.48 23.79 34.30
N ARG A 10 45.45 22.45 34.18
CA ARG A 10 44.85 21.72 33.05
C ARG A 10 43.43 21.19 33.31
N CYS A 11 42.88 21.31 34.52
CA CYS A 11 41.62 20.65 34.90
C CYS A 11 40.45 21.63 35.17
N THR A 12 40.54 22.87 34.70
CA THR A 12 39.45 23.86 34.78
C THR A 12 38.59 23.77 33.52
N ILE A 13 37.42 23.13 33.61
CA ILE A 13 36.41 23.11 32.54
C ILE A 13 35.46 24.31 32.76
N PRO A 14 35.28 25.23 31.80
CA PRO A 14 34.33 26.33 31.93
C PRO A 14 32.88 25.85 31.79
N HIS A 15 31.94 26.55 32.41
CA HIS A 15 30.51 26.35 32.20
C HIS A 15 30.10 26.68 30.75
N HIS A 16 29.20 25.86 30.19
CA HIS A 16 28.77 25.84 28.79
C HIS A 16 28.14 27.15 28.24
N ALA A 17 27.89 28.15 29.08
CA ALA A 17 27.30 29.44 28.65
C ALA A 17 28.34 30.50 28.22
N ASP A 18 29.62 30.34 28.55
CA ASP A 18 30.61 31.43 28.41
C ASP A 18 31.61 31.29 27.24
N MET A 19 31.53 30.26 26.39
CA MET A 19 32.58 29.99 25.37
C MET A 19 32.22 30.28 23.90
N MET A 20 31.02 30.81 23.59
CA MET A 20 30.70 31.22 22.21
C MET A 20 31.28 32.59 21.81
N VAL A 21 32.04 33.27 22.68
CA VAL A 21 32.61 34.58 22.40
C VAL A 21 34.13 34.55 22.49
N THR A 22 34.81 34.62 21.34
CA THR A 22 36.16 35.19 21.28
C THR A 22 36.07 36.58 20.64
N GLN A 23 36.28 37.62 21.44
CA GLN A 23 36.52 38.98 20.93
C GLN A 23 37.94 39.05 20.32
N PRO A 24 38.16 39.80 19.21
CA PRO A 24 39.51 40.08 18.73
C PRO A 24 40.19 41.15 19.61
N PRO A 25 41.53 41.19 19.65
CA PRO A 25 42.28 42.02 20.59
C PRO A 25 42.17 43.51 20.23
N SER A 26 42.08 44.33 21.27
CA SER A 26 42.13 45.79 21.21
C SER A 26 43.54 46.26 20.85
N ASP A 27 43.70 46.94 19.73
CA ASP A 27 44.83 47.85 19.53
C ASP A 27 44.38 49.14 18.84
N SER A 28 44.81 50.24 19.44
CA SER A 28 44.43 51.62 19.12
C SER A 28 45.52 52.31 18.30
N ALA A 29 45.21 52.79 17.09
CA ALA A 29 45.87 53.93 16.43
C ALA A 29 45.17 54.34 15.12
N THR A 30 44.39 55.44 15.18
CA THR A 30 44.19 56.50 14.17
C THR A 30 44.54 56.26 12.69
N ARG A 31 43.55 56.34 11.77
CA ARG A 31 43.21 57.54 10.95
C ARG A 31 42.10 57.24 9.91
N SER A 32 41.30 58.27 9.66
CA SER A 32 40.11 58.36 8.82
C SER A 32 40.29 58.01 7.34
N VAL A 33 39.38 57.20 6.78
CA VAL A 33 38.57 57.50 5.58
C VAL A 33 37.29 56.63 5.68
N ARG A 34 36.10 57.22 5.54
CA ARG A 34 34.84 56.47 5.37
C ARG A 34 34.66 56.12 3.88
N PRO A 35 34.56 54.83 3.50
CA PRO A 35 33.76 54.39 2.36
C PRO A 35 32.40 53.85 2.85
N ALA A 36 31.37 53.99 2.03
CA ALA A 36 30.00 53.60 2.34
C ALA A 36 29.89 52.13 2.78
N GLN A 37 29.21 51.89 3.91
CA GLN A 37 28.75 50.56 4.29
C GLN A 37 27.57 50.16 3.39
N PRO A 38 27.62 49.02 2.68
CA PRO A 38 26.40 48.33 2.30
C PRO A 38 25.89 47.59 3.54
N GLN A 39 24.72 47.98 4.05
CA GLN A 39 23.97 47.19 5.01
C GLN A 39 23.30 46.02 4.26
N PRO A 40 23.47 44.75 4.67
CA PRO A 40 22.49 43.72 4.36
C PRO A 40 21.32 43.93 5.33
N SER A 41 20.25 44.55 4.84
CA SER A 41 19.02 44.77 5.60
C SER A 41 18.35 43.42 5.91
N GLY A 42 18.70 42.83 7.04
CA GLY A 42 18.01 41.68 7.64
C GLY A 42 16.68 42.06 8.30
N GLU A 43 15.77 42.70 7.55
CA GLU A 43 14.36 42.73 7.92
C GLU A 43 13.59 41.72 7.05
N PRO A 44 12.83 40.79 7.64
CA PRO A 44 12.02 39.84 6.88
C PRO A 44 10.98 40.59 6.04
N ALA A 45 10.88 40.22 4.75
CA ALA A 45 9.93 40.83 3.84
C ALA A 45 8.48 40.66 4.38
N PRO A 46 7.63 41.71 4.33
CA PRO A 46 6.33 41.76 5.00
C PRO A 46 5.25 40.83 4.40
N ASN A 47 5.58 40.08 3.34
CA ASN A 47 4.83 38.94 2.82
C ASN A 47 5.85 37.81 2.61
N GLY A 48 5.79 36.76 3.44
CA GLY A 48 6.87 35.78 3.62
C GLY A 48 7.51 35.25 2.33
N GLY A 49 8.84 35.09 2.37
CA GLY A 49 9.65 34.55 1.27
C GLY A 49 9.33 33.10 0.92
N VAL A 50 10.05 32.55 -0.07
CA VAL A 50 9.84 31.17 -0.53
C VAL A 50 10.06 30.16 0.60
N SER A 51 10.99 30.43 1.51
CA SER A 51 11.32 29.64 2.70
C SER A 51 10.11 29.45 3.62
N SER A 52 9.36 30.54 3.87
CA SER A 52 8.15 30.53 4.68
C SER A 52 7.04 29.72 4.01
N ARG A 53 6.92 29.84 2.68
CA ARG A 53 5.93 29.07 1.93
C ARG A 53 6.26 27.57 1.91
N LEU A 54 7.53 27.20 1.71
CA LEU A 54 8.01 25.81 1.79
C LEU A 54 7.72 25.19 3.15
N TRP A 55 7.90 25.95 4.24
CA TRP A 55 7.55 25.52 5.59
C TRP A 55 6.05 25.31 5.78
N GLU A 56 5.21 26.28 5.42
CA GLU A 56 3.76 26.16 5.58
C GLU A 56 3.21 24.99 4.75
N ASP A 57 3.69 24.82 3.51
CA ASP A 57 3.31 23.71 2.64
C ASP A 57 3.89 22.35 3.10
N SER A 58 4.74 22.31 4.13
CA SER A 58 5.33 21.11 4.74
C SER A 58 4.98 20.89 6.22
N LYS A 59 4.14 21.76 6.79
CA LYS A 59 3.85 21.83 8.23
C LYS A 59 3.11 20.59 8.76
N ASP A 60 2.43 19.87 7.88
CA ASP A 60 1.81 18.59 8.20
C ASP A 60 2.80 17.53 8.69
N LEU A 61 4.05 17.57 8.20
CA LEU A 61 5.12 16.67 8.63
C LEU A 61 5.72 17.11 9.97
N ALA A 62 5.80 18.42 10.23
CA ALA A 62 6.25 18.94 11.52
C ALA A 62 5.31 18.49 12.66
N TYR A 63 3.99 18.61 12.48
CA TYR A 63 3.03 18.11 13.46
C TYR A 63 3.09 16.59 13.67
N GLN A 64 3.37 15.82 12.62
CA GLN A 64 3.58 14.38 12.77
C GLN A 64 4.84 14.07 13.60
N SER A 65 5.92 14.81 13.40
CA SER A 65 7.14 14.69 14.21
C SER A 65 6.89 15.10 15.67
N LEU A 66 6.13 16.17 15.92
CA LEU A 66 5.77 16.60 17.28
C LEU A 66 5.02 15.52 18.06
N LEU A 67 4.10 14.83 17.38
CA LEU A 67 3.26 13.78 17.97
C LEU A 67 3.92 12.41 17.92
N HIS A 68 5.18 12.31 17.47
CA HIS A 68 5.86 11.03 17.38
C HIS A 68 6.16 10.48 18.79
N PRO A 69 5.95 9.18 19.08
CA PRO A 69 6.16 8.60 20.40
C PRO A 69 7.56 8.85 20.98
N PHE A 70 8.59 8.77 20.14
CA PHE A 70 9.95 9.10 20.55
C PHE A 70 10.08 10.56 21.04
N VAL A 71 9.49 11.51 20.31
CA VAL A 71 9.59 12.96 20.59
C VAL A 71 8.76 13.35 21.82
N LEU A 72 7.56 12.79 21.95
CA LEU A 72 6.74 12.96 23.16
C LEU A 72 7.41 12.33 24.38
N GLY A 73 8.05 11.18 24.23
CA GLY A 73 8.81 10.52 25.29
C GLY A 73 9.96 11.38 25.82
N ILE A 74 10.65 12.12 24.95
CA ILE A 74 11.68 13.11 25.34
C ILE A 74 11.05 14.24 26.16
N ALA A 75 9.95 14.82 25.66
CA ALA A 75 9.29 15.95 26.30
C ALA A 75 8.78 15.61 27.71
N GLN A 76 8.20 14.42 27.85
CA GLN A 76 7.62 13.95 29.11
C GLN A 76 8.67 13.36 30.07
N GLY A 77 9.81 12.89 29.55
CA GLY A 77 10.85 12.20 30.32
C GLY A 77 10.64 10.69 30.44
N THR A 78 9.76 10.12 29.62
CA THR A 78 9.32 8.71 29.68
C THR A 78 9.99 7.82 28.64
N LEU A 79 10.77 8.39 27.71
CA LEU A 79 11.48 7.62 26.70
C LEU A 79 12.45 6.62 27.37
N PRO A 80 12.56 5.36 26.88
CA PRO A 80 13.59 4.44 27.37
C PRO A 80 15.00 4.97 27.10
N ARG A 81 15.89 4.81 28.08
CA ARG A 81 17.27 5.29 27.99
C ARG A 81 18.01 4.77 26.76
N GLU A 82 17.82 3.49 26.42
CA GLU A 82 18.43 2.84 25.25
C GLU A 82 17.98 3.46 23.92
N SER A 83 16.72 3.89 23.84
CA SER A 83 16.17 4.59 22.67
C SER A 83 16.91 5.91 22.44
N PHE A 84 17.14 6.66 23.52
CA PHE A 84 17.86 7.94 23.45
C PHE A 84 19.36 7.75 23.18
N GLN A 85 19.97 6.71 23.75
CA GLN A 85 21.36 6.32 23.45
C GLN A 85 21.54 5.96 21.95
N HIS A 86 20.59 5.22 21.38
CA HIS A 86 20.60 4.92 19.95
C HIS A 86 20.52 6.21 19.12
N PHE A 87 19.60 7.12 19.47
CA PHE A 87 19.44 8.41 18.79
C PHE A 87 20.74 9.22 18.76
N ILE A 88 21.41 9.38 19.91
CA ILE A 88 22.68 10.10 20.01
C ILE A 88 23.73 9.50 19.07
N GLY A 89 23.80 8.16 19.02
CA GLY A 89 24.74 7.43 18.17
C GLY A 89 24.49 7.67 16.68
N GLN A 90 23.24 7.86 16.28
CA GLN A 90 22.88 8.14 14.89
C GLN A 90 23.10 9.61 14.50
N ASP A 91 22.85 10.54 15.43
CA ASP A 91 22.92 11.99 15.24
C ASP A 91 24.32 12.47 14.82
N ALA A 92 25.38 11.81 15.30
CA ALA A 92 26.76 12.10 14.88
C ALA A 92 26.98 11.96 13.36
N THR A 93 26.27 11.02 12.72
CA THR A 93 26.38 10.79 11.27
C THR A 93 25.71 11.90 10.47
N PHE A 94 24.66 12.52 11.02
CA PHE A 94 23.99 13.67 10.42
C PHE A 94 24.89 14.90 10.39
N LEU A 95 25.48 15.25 11.54
CA LEU A 95 26.32 16.43 11.66
C LEU A 95 27.51 16.42 10.68
N LEU A 96 28.12 15.26 10.45
CA LEU A 96 29.18 15.11 9.44
C LEU A 96 28.68 15.43 8.02
N SER A 97 27.49 14.92 7.67
CA SER A 97 26.90 15.12 6.34
C SER A 97 26.41 16.56 6.13
N PHE A 98 25.92 17.22 7.18
CA PHE A 98 25.58 18.64 7.16
C PHE A 98 26.83 19.51 6.95
N ALA A 99 27.96 19.17 7.59
CA ALA A 99 29.20 19.90 7.39
C ALA A 99 29.70 19.81 5.94
N GLU A 100 29.62 18.63 5.31
CA GLU A 100 29.94 18.45 3.89
C GLU A 100 29.00 19.23 2.98
N ALA A 101 27.69 19.20 3.26
CA ALA A 101 26.69 19.90 2.47
C ALA A 101 26.81 21.44 2.58
N TYR A 102 27.14 21.98 3.76
CA TYR A 102 27.42 23.41 3.91
C TYR A 102 28.66 23.85 3.13
N ALA A 103 29.72 23.04 3.12
CA ALA A 103 30.89 23.32 2.28
C ALA A 103 30.50 23.32 0.79
N ALA A 104 29.71 22.33 0.36
CA ALA A 104 29.21 22.24 -1.01
C ALA A 104 28.26 23.40 -1.37
N ALA A 105 27.49 23.94 -0.41
CA ALA A 105 26.67 25.13 -0.61
C ALA A 105 27.52 26.39 -0.80
N MET A 106 28.63 26.53 -0.07
CA MET A 106 29.55 27.65 -0.24
C MET A 106 30.17 27.68 -1.64
N ASP A 107 30.53 26.52 -2.19
CA ASP A 107 31.10 26.38 -3.54
C ASP A 107 30.10 26.77 -4.65
N ARG A 108 28.81 26.92 -4.32
CA ARG A 108 27.72 27.29 -5.24
C ARG A 108 27.34 28.76 -5.18
N CYS A 109 27.94 29.54 -4.28
CA CYS A 109 27.72 30.98 -4.24
C CYS A 109 28.34 31.64 -5.49
N ALA A 110 27.56 32.46 -6.19
CA ALA A 110 28.08 33.30 -7.25
C ALA A 110 29.08 34.34 -6.69
N PRO A 111 29.99 34.91 -7.51
CA PRO A 111 30.94 35.93 -7.07
C PRO A 111 30.28 37.13 -6.37
N GLU A 112 29.05 37.47 -6.75
CA GLU A 112 28.25 38.55 -6.17
C GLU A 112 27.57 38.17 -4.84
N GLN A 113 27.53 36.88 -4.49
CA GLN A 113 26.89 36.31 -3.29
C GLN A 113 27.89 36.01 -2.15
N GLN A 114 29.02 36.73 -2.10
CA GLN A 114 30.07 36.47 -1.11
C GLN A 114 29.59 36.61 0.35
N HIS A 115 28.56 37.42 0.61
CA HIS A 115 27.93 37.53 1.93
C HIS A 115 27.18 36.24 2.33
N LEU A 116 26.57 35.52 1.38
CA LEU A 116 25.96 34.21 1.64
C LEU A 116 27.02 33.17 1.97
N ALA A 117 28.16 33.19 1.27
CA ALA A 117 29.29 32.30 1.55
C ALA A 117 29.86 32.50 2.97
N GLU A 118 29.97 33.74 3.45
CA GLU A 118 30.39 34.00 4.84
C GLU A 118 29.32 33.60 5.87
N ALA A 119 28.02 33.72 5.56
CA ALA A 119 26.95 33.21 6.42
C ALA A 119 26.97 31.67 6.53
N LEU A 120 27.12 30.96 5.40
CA LEU A 120 27.27 29.51 5.35
C LEU A 120 28.51 29.02 6.11
N LYS A 121 29.62 29.76 6.03
CA LYS A 121 30.85 29.49 6.78
C LYS A 121 30.65 29.65 8.29
N GLY A 122 29.79 30.57 8.72
CA GLY A 122 29.34 30.68 10.10
C GLY A 122 28.57 29.44 10.56
N MET A 123 27.60 28.98 9.77
CA MET A 123 26.82 27.76 10.07
C MET A 123 27.70 26.50 10.08
N LEU A 124 28.62 26.37 9.13
CA LEU A 124 29.60 25.28 9.09
C LEU A 124 30.50 25.25 10.33
N ARG A 125 30.88 26.43 10.86
CA ARG A 125 31.64 26.50 12.11
C ARG A 125 30.83 25.98 13.28
N GLY A 126 29.56 26.37 13.37
CA GLY A 126 28.63 25.87 14.39
C GLY A 126 28.53 24.34 14.41
N VAL A 127 28.29 23.73 13.24
CA VAL A 127 28.22 22.26 13.11
C VAL A 127 29.54 21.57 13.50
N ARG A 128 30.69 22.16 13.15
CA ARG A 128 32.01 21.61 13.52
C ARG A 128 32.29 21.70 15.02
N ASP A 129 31.86 22.77 15.66
CA ASP A 129 31.99 22.94 17.10
C ASP A 129 31.03 21.99 17.84
N GLU A 130 29.82 21.77 17.31
CA GLU A 130 28.88 20.75 17.81
C GLU A 130 29.46 19.34 17.69
N LEU A 131 30.03 18.95 16.53
CA LEU A 131 30.70 17.66 16.35
C LEU A 131 31.80 17.39 17.38
N ARG A 132 32.58 18.41 17.75
CA ARG A 132 33.63 18.29 18.79
C ARG A 132 33.05 18.05 20.18
N LEU A 133 31.91 18.68 20.48
CA LEU A 133 31.24 18.55 21.77
C LEU A 133 30.37 17.28 21.85
N HIS A 134 29.92 16.76 20.70
CA HIS A 134 29.05 15.59 20.59
C HIS A 134 29.72 14.32 21.09
N GLU A 135 31.04 14.20 20.91
CA GLU A 135 31.82 13.07 21.44
C GLU A 135 31.76 13.00 22.98
N ALA A 136 31.99 14.13 23.65
CA ALA A 136 31.86 14.23 25.11
C ALA A 136 30.41 14.10 25.60
N TYR A 137 29.41 14.46 24.77
CA TYR A 137 27.99 14.25 25.06
C TYR A 137 27.62 12.76 24.97
N ALA A 138 28.06 12.08 23.91
CA ALA A 138 27.85 10.65 23.70
C ALA A 138 28.50 9.80 24.81
N GLU A 139 29.71 10.15 25.25
CA GLU A 139 30.38 9.49 26.38
C GLU A 139 29.57 9.58 27.68
N ARG A 140 28.96 10.73 28.00
CA ARG A 140 28.09 10.88 29.20
C ARG A 140 26.87 9.97 29.16
N TRP A 141 26.37 9.69 27.97
CA TRP A 141 25.28 8.74 27.76
C TRP A 141 25.75 7.29 27.61
N GLY A 142 27.05 7.02 27.65
CA GLY A 142 27.62 5.68 27.50
C GLY A 142 27.59 5.16 26.06
N VAL A 143 27.60 6.05 25.07
CA VAL A 143 27.57 5.73 23.64
C VAL A 143 28.97 5.89 23.05
N LEU A 144 29.54 4.81 22.54
CA LEU A 144 30.81 4.82 21.81
C LEU A 144 30.53 5.03 20.32
N LEU A 145 30.79 6.22 19.80
CA LEU A 145 30.47 6.61 18.42
C LEU A 145 31.20 5.76 17.37
N GLU A 146 32.44 5.32 17.66
CA GLU A 146 33.25 4.44 16.78
C GLU A 146 32.60 3.07 16.50
N HIS A 147 31.69 2.62 17.37
CA HIS A 147 30.99 1.36 17.25
C HIS A 147 29.57 1.49 16.70
N GLN A 148 29.11 2.72 16.43
CA GLN A 148 27.77 2.94 15.90
C GLN A 148 27.75 2.77 14.39
N GLN A 149 26.81 1.95 13.91
CA GLN A 149 26.52 1.87 12.48
C GLN A 149 25.30 2.73 12.15
N PRO A 150 25.34 3.50 11.04
CA PRO A 150 24.17 4.26 10.62
C PRO A 150 23.00 3.33 10.28
N SER A 151 21.85 3.61 10.88
CA SER A 151 20.58 2.94 10.63
C SER A 151 20.12 3.15 9.19
N PRO A 152 19.19 2.32 8.65
CA PRO A 152 18.61 2.55 7.33
C PRO A 152 18.00 3.96 7.18
N ALA A 153 17.32 4.48 8.21
CA ALA A 153 16.73 5.82 8.19
C ALA A 153 17.81 6.91 8.14
N THR A 154 18.85 6.77 8.97
CA THR A 154 20.01 7.68 8.97
C THR A 154 20.71 7.68 7.61
N LYS A 155 20.94 6.50 7.02
CA LYS A 155 21.57 6.35 5.70
C LYS A 155 20.75 6.99 4.60
N ALA A 156 19.44 6.77 4.60
CA ALA A 156 18.54 7.31 3.58
C ALA A 156 18.63 8.84 3.52
N TYR A 157 18.65 9.48 4.70
CA TYR A 157 18.70 10.94 4.77
C TYR A 157 20.09 11.51 4.46
N VAL A 158 21.15 10.90 4.98
CA VAL A 158 22.53 11.26 4.63
C VAL A 158 22.76 11.12 3.12
N TYR A 159 22.32 10.03 2.50
CA TYR A 159 22.43 9.85 1.05
C TYR A 159 21.60 10.84 0.27
N TYR A 160 20.44 11.23 0.79
CA TYR A 160 19.62 12.25 0.15
C TYR A 160 20.31 13.62 0.12
N ILE A 161 20.88 14.06 1.26
CA ILE A 161 21.65 15.30 1.34
C ILE A 161 22.84 15.25 0.38
N LYS A 162 23.63 14.17 0.40
CA LYS A 162 24.78 13.99 -0.51
C LYS A 162 24.37 13.97 -1.98
N MET A 163 23.30 13.27 -2.32
CA MET A 163 22.79 13.21 -3.68
C MET A 163 22.48 14.60 -4.23
N VAL A 164 21.89 15.49 -3.42
CA VAL A 164 21.57 16.86 -3.86
C VAL A 164 22.82 17.75 -3.82
N SER A 165 23.68 17.63 -2.80
CA SER A 165 24.87 18.48 -2.64
C SER A 165 26.05 18.13 -3.54
N GLU A 166 26.12 16.92 -4.09
CA GLU A 166 27.18 16.48 -5.03
C GLU A 166 26.76 16.56 -6.50
N GLN A 167 25.49 16.84 -6.79
CA GLN A 167 25.02 17.07 -8.16
C GLN A 167 25.63 18.36 -8.72
N HIS A 168 26.38 18.22 -9.82
CA HIS A 168 27.06 19.33 -10.50
C HIS A 168 26.10 20.46 -10.94
N ASP A 169 24.84 20.11 -11.24
CA ASP A 169 23.84 21.04 -11.75
C ASP A 169 22.92 21.61 -10.62
N SER A 170 23.19 21.27 -9.35
CA SER A 170 22.42 21.78 -8.20
C SER A 170 22.77 23.24 -7.90
N SER A 171 21.75 24.08 -7.77
CA SER A 171 21.88 25.46 -7.28
C SER A 171 22.11 25.53 -5.77
N LEU A 172 22.46 26.71 -5.26
CA LEU A 172 22.51 26.97 -3.82
C LEU A 172 21.15 26.69 -3.15
N ALA A 173 20.03 27.08 -3.79
CA ALA A 173 18.69 26.80 -3.28
C ALA A 173 18.36 25.31 -3.21
N ASP A 174 18.85 24.50 -4.17
CA ASP A 174 18.65 23.04 -4.13
C ASP A 174 19.33 22.43 -2.90
N VAL A 175 20.58 22.83 -2.60
CA VAL A 175 21.29 22.34 -1.40
C VAL A 175 20.59 22.82 -0.13
N MET A 176 20.24 24.11 -0.05
CA MET A 176 19.55 24.67 1.11
C MET A 176 18.17 24.04 1.36
N SER A 177 17.45 23.62 0.31
CA SER A 177 16.17 22.92 0.44
C SER A 177 16.26 21.60 1.21
N THR A 178 17.46 21.01 1.31
CA THR A 178 17.72 19.78 2.09
C THR A 178 18.21 20.05 3.51
N LEU A 179 18.83 21.20 3.78
CA LEU A 179 19.43 21.56 5.07
C LEU A 179 18.46 22.34 5.97
N LEU A 180 17.75 23.31 5.40
CA LEU A 180 16.81 24.19 6.12
C LEU A 180 15.69 23.43 6.88
N PRO A 181 15.07 22.36 6.34
CA PRO A 181 14.02 21.60 7.02
C PRO A 181 14.38 21.15 8.43
N CYS A 182 15.59 20.59 8.61
CA CYS A 182 16.10 20.10 9.89
C CYS A 182 16.15 21.21 10.93
N LEU A 183 16.87 22.30 10.62
CA LEU A 183 17.07 23.45 11.51
C LEU A 183 15.73 24.04 11.96
N ARG A 184 14.82 24.23 10.99
CA ARG A 184 13.50 24.81 11.27
C ARG A 184 12.62 23.87 12.08
N LEU A 185 12.66 22.56 11.79
CA LEU A 185 11.90 21.54 12.52
C LEU A 185 12.36 21.46 13.98
N TYR A 186 13.65 21.37 14.25
CA TYR A 186 14.18 21.22 15.61
C TYR A 186 13.96 22.48 16.45
N ALA A 187 14.14 23.68 15.88
CA ALA A 187 13.80 24.93 16.57
C ALA A 187 12.30 25.02 16.91
N TRP A 188 11.44 24.58 15.99
CA TRP A 188 9.99 24.55 16.22
C TRP A 188 9.60 23.51 17.28
N LEU A 189 10.15 22.29 17.22
CA LEU A 189 9.94 21.25 18.23
C LEU A 189 10.40 21.72 19.61
N GLY A 190 11.60 22.30 19.73
CA GLY A 190 12.09 22.85 20.98
C GLY A 190 11.15 23.89 21.58
N ALA A 191 10.63 24.82 20.77
CA ALA A 191 9.65 25.81 21.21
C ALA A 191 8.32 25.18 21.66
N GLN A 192 7.79 24.18 20.94
CA GLN A 192 6.54 23.51 21.30
C GLN A 192 6.69 22.66 22.56
N LEU A 193 7.74 21.84 22.65
CA LEU A 193 7.92 20.86 23.73
C LEU A 193 8.25 21.53 25.07
N ASN A 194 8.90 22.69 25.08
CA ASN A 194 9.18 23.41 26.32
C ASN A 194 7.90 23.96 26.99
N SER A 195 6.78 24.02 26.26
CA SER A 195 5.46 24.39 26.81
C SER A 195 4.69 23.20 27.40
N VAL A 196 5.18 21.97 27.21
CA VAL A 196 4.54 20.74 27.68
C VAL A 196 5.00 20.42 29.11
N PRO A 197 4.09 20.11 30.06
CA PRO A 197 4.46 19.66 31.39
C PRO A 197 5.33 18.39 31.34
N SER A 198 6.53 18.46 31.91
CA SER A 198 7.48 17.34 31.99
C SER A 198 7.51 16.73 33.39
N GLN A 199 7.83 15.43 33.52
CA GLN A 199 8.03 14.82 34.83
C GLN A 199 9.17 15.52 35.63
N PRO A 200 9.08 15.58 36.97
CA PRO A 200 10.19 16.01 37.81
C PRO A 200 11.44 15.15 37.55
N GLY A 201 12.56 15.79 37.23
CA GLY A 201 13.81 15.07 36.94
C GLY A 201 13.91 14.46 35.55
N ASN A 202 13.14 14.97 34.55
CA ASN A 202 13.25 14.53 33.15
C ASN A 202 14.72 14.40 32.69
N PRO A 203 15.20 13.18 32.34
CA PRO A 203 16.61 12.95 32.00
C PRO A 203 17.04 13.59 30.68
N TYR A 204 16.09 14.04 29.86
CA TYR A 204 16.32 14.65 28.54
C TYR A 204 16.23 16.19 28.55
N LYS A 205 16.19 16.81 29.75
CA LYS A 205 16.07 18.27 29.91
C LYS A 205 17.17 19.05 29.17
N GLU A 206 18.40 18.53 29.14
CA GLU A 206 19.54 19.15 28.44
C GLU A 206 19.25 19.30 26.94
N TRP A 207 18.65 18.28 26.31
CA TRP A 207 18.25 18.31 24.90
C TRP A 207 17.14 19.33 24.67
N LEU A 208 16.09 19.32 25.51
CA LEU A 208 14.98 20.28 25.42
C LEU A 208 15.44 21.74 25.56
N ASN A 209 16.36 22.00 26.50
CA ASN A 209 16.92 23.33 26.72
C ASN A 209 17.77 23.78 25.53
N THR A 210 18.52 22.87 24.90
CA THR A 210 19.40 23.19 23.76
C THR A 210 18.59 23.67 22.55
N TYR A 211 17.55 22.94 22.16
CA TYR A 211 16.74 23.28 20.98
C TYR A 211 15.67 24.35 21.23
N SER A 212 15.40 24.70 22.49
CA SER A 212 14.55 25.85 22.86
C SER A 212 15.36 27.12 23.21
N ALA A 213 16.70 27.06 23.18
CA ALA A 213 17.57 28.17 23.47
C ALA A 213 17.45 29.29 22.40
N LYS A 214 17.64 30.54 22.82
CA LYS A 214 17.55 31.70 21.92
C LYS A 214 18.63 31.66 20.84
N GLU A 215 19.78 31.11 21.17
CA GLU A 215 20.94 30.94 20.30
C GLU A 215 20.63 29.99 19.14
N TYR A 216 19.96 28.86 19.41
CA TYR A 216 19.54 27.91 18.36
C TYR A 216 18.40 28.50 17.52
N ALA A 217 17.43 29.18 18.16
CA ALA A 217 16.31 29.82 17.47
C ALA A 217 16.74 30.94 16.49
N ALA A 218 17.97 31.46 16.60
CA ALA A 218 18.52 32.45 15.68
C ALA A 218 19.09 31.85 14.37
N LEU A 219 19.27 30.53 14.29
CA LEU A 219 19.85 29.86 13.11
C LEU A 219 18.88 29.73 11.93
N PRO A 220 17.61 29.30 12.09
CA PRO A 220 16.68 29.17 10.97
C PRO A 220 16.49 30.46 10.15
N PRO A 221 16.33 31.66 10.75
CA PRO A 221 16.23 32.90 9.99
C PRO A 221 17.43 33.19 9.07
N ILE A 222 18.64 32.78 9.45
CA ILE A 222 19.85 32.93 8.61
C ILE A 222 19.77 31.99 7.40
N ALA A 223 19.40 30.73 7.62
CA ALA A 223 19.24 29.75 6.55
C ALA A 223 18.05 30.09 5.61
N GLU A 224 16.98 30.66 6.16
CA GLU A 224 15.82 31.16 5.41
C GLU A 224 16.19 32.32 4.49
N ALA A 225 16.98 33.28 4.99
CA ALA A 225 17.47 34.40 4.18
C ALA A 225 18.35 33.92 3.00
N ILE A 226 19.22 32.92 3.24
CA ILE A 226 20.02 32.30 2.16
C ILE A 226 19.11 31.61 1.14
N MET A 227 18.11 30.86 1.60
CA MET A 227 17.15 30.17 0.73
C MET A 227 16.33 31.16 -0.12
N ASP A 228 15.89 32.26 0.49
CA ASP A 228 15.10 33.29 -0.17
C ASP A 228 15.90 34.08 -1.21
N GLU A 229 17.19 34.35 -0.93
CA GLU A 229 18.07 35.04 -1.89
C GLU A 229 18.56 34.10 -3.01
N ALA A 230 18.77 32.82 -2.71
CA ALA A 230 19.19 31.82 -3.70
C ALA A 230 18.05 31.35 -4.62
N TYR A 231 16.80 31.73 -4.32
CA TYR A 231 15.63 31.24 -5.03
C TYR A 231 15.52 31.77 -6.46
N GLU A 232 15.31 30.85 -7.40
CA GLU A 232 15.05 31.16 -8.80
C GLU A 232 13.56 30.96 -9.15
N PRO A 233 12.87 31.96 -9.73
CA PRO A 233 11.48 31.81 -10.14
C PRO A 233 11.24 30.62 -11.07
N GLY A 234 10.22 29.81 -10.77
CA GLY A 234 9.88 28.60 -11.54
C GLY A 234 10.50 27.31 -11.01
N THR A 235 11.36 27.38 -9.99
CA THR A 235 11.95 26.20 -9.33
C THR A 235 11.15 25.71 -8.11
N TYR A 236 10.09 26.42 -7.71
CA TYR A 236 9.33 26.16 -6.47
C TYR A 236 8.90 24.71 -6.28
N ASP A 237 8.27 24.08 -7.27
CA ASP A 237 7.75 22.71 -7.13
C ASP A 237 8.87 21.69 -6.89
N ARG A 238 10.04 21.91 -7.50
CA ARG A 238 11.24 21.08 -7.28
C ARG A 238 11.76 21.26 -5.85
N LEU A 239 11.93 22.51 -5.41
CA LEU A 239 12.41 22.84 -4.07
C LEU A 239 11.42 22.36 -2.99
N LEU A 240 10.11 22.45 -3.23
CA LEU A 240 9.07 21.92 -2.34
C LEU A 240 9.14 20.39 -2.25
N SER A 241 9.32 19.71 -3.38
CA SER A 241 9.54 18.26 -3.36
C SER A 241 10.78 17.90 -2.53
N GLN A 242 11.87 18.64 -2.67
CA GLN A 242 13.11 18.36 -1.93
C GLN A 242 12.95 18.63 -0.43
N TYR A 243 12.37 19.77 -0.09
CA TYR A 243 12.08 20.18 1.29
C TYR A 243 11.18 19.17 2.00
N ARG A 244 10.10 18.71 1.33
CA ARG A 244 9.18 17.71 1.89
C ARG A 244 9.85 16.33 2.03
N THR A 245 10.73 15.94 1.10
CA THR A 245 11.49 14.69 1.23
C THR A 245 12.41 14.74 2.45
N ALA A 246 13.14 15.84 2.67
CA ALA A 246 13.96 16.01 3.87
C ALA A 246 13.11 15.96 5.16
N MET A 247 11.96 16.67 5.22
CA MET A 247 11.03 16.58 6.36
C MET A 247 10.49 15.16 6.63
N GLN A 248 10.25 14.38 5.57
CA GLN A 248 9.77 13.01 5.69
C GLN A 248 10.85 12.08 6.24
N LEU A 249 12.09 12.29 5.84
CA LEU A 249 13.27 11.55 6.30
C LEU A 249 13.60 11.89 7.77
N GLU A 250 13.41 13.13 8.21
CA GLU A 250 13.47 13.52 9.64
C GLU A 250 12.46 12.74 10.48
N LYS A 251 11.21 12.62 10.00
CA LYS A 251 10.18 11.86 10.71
C LYS A 251 10.54 10.38 10.80
N GLU A 252 11.07 9.81 9.71
CA GLU A 252 11.54 8.42 9.67
C GLU A 252 12.76 8.20 10.58
N PHE A 253 13.59 9.22 10.76
CA PHE A 253 14.69 9.18 11.70
C PHE A 253 14.20 8.99 13.15
N PHE A 254 13.13 9.68 13.57
CA PHE A 254 12.49 9.42 14.86
C PHE A 254 11.87 8.03 14.95
N ALA A 255 11.29 7.53 13.86
CA ALA A 255 10.68 6.19 13.80
C ALA A 255 11.71 5.06 13.81
N GLY A 256 12.94 5.33 13.37
CA GLY A 256 14.05 4.38 13.37
C GLY A 256 14.62 4.08 14.76
N GLN A 257 14.20 4.80 15.81
CA GLN A 257 14.70 4.62 17.16
C GLN A 257 14.03 3.41 17.84
N PRO A 258 14.78 2.54 18.53
CA PRO A 258 14.23 1.35 19.16
C PRO A 258 13.34 1.76 20.33
N LEU A 259 12.06 1.39 20.32
CA LEU A 259 11.15 1.55 21.45
C LEU A 259 10.91 0.15 22.05
N ASN A 260 11.44 -0.12 23.25
CA ASN A 260 11.21 -1.40 23.93
C ASN A 260 9.78 -1.44 24.49
N SER A 261 8.97 -2.38 24.04
CA SER A 261 7.66 -2.70 24.61
C SER A 261 7.73 -4.06 25.31
N GLN A 262 7.73 -4.06 26.64
CA GLN A 262 7.26 -5.24 27.37
C GLN A 262 5.75 -5.32 27.18
N VAL A 263 5.21 -6.44 26.72
CA VAL A 263 3.75 -6.61 26.60
C VAL A 263 3.15 -6.59 28.01
N ARG A 264 2.25 -5.65 28.31
CA ARG A 264 1.45 -5.69 29.54
C ARG A 264 0.66 -7.00 29.56
N GLN A 265 0.66 -7.72 30.68
CA GLN A 265 -0.22 -8.88 30.81
C GLN A 265 -1.65 -8.37 30.87
N LEU A 266 -2.39 -8.44 29.76
CA LEU A 266 -3.78 -8.01 29.69
C LEU A 266 -4.69 -9.16 30.14
N ARG A 267 -5.57 -8.95 31.12
CA ARG A 267 -6.53 -9.97 31.58
C ARG A 267 -7.95 -9.76 31.06
N LEU A 268 -8.32 -8.52 30.71
CA LEU A 268 -9.64 -8.15 30.21
C LEU A 268 -9.54 -6.88 29.39
N LEU A 269 -10.22 -6.85 28.24
CA LEU A 269 -10.40 -5.65 27.43
C LEU A 269 -11.89 -5.32 27.31
N VAL A 270 -12.31 -4.18 27.85
CA VAL A 270 -13.67 -3.67 27.75
C VAL A 270 -13.68 -2.43 26.87
N ILE A 271 -14.59 -2.37 25.90
CA ILE A 271 -14.64 -1.30 24.90
C ILE A 271 -16.08 -0.78 24.80
N ASP A 272 -16.25 0.54 24.86
CA ASP A 272 -17.51 1.17 24.46
C ASP A 272 -17.71 1.08 22.93
N PHE A 273 -18.91 0.65 22.51
CA PHE A 273 -19.20 0.39 21.11
C PHE A 273 -19.15 1.65 20.24
N ASP A 274 -19.62 2.80 20.72
CA ASP A 274 -19.75 4.00 19.88
C ASP A 274 -18.36 4.50 19.44
N GLU A 275 -17.32 4.22 20.23
CA GLU A 275 -15.92 4.49 19.88
C GLU A 275 -15.31 3.50 18.88
N THR A 276 -15.97 2.38 18.62
CA THR A 276 -15.51 1.41 17.63
C THR A 276 -15.93 1.75 16.20
N ILE A 277 -16.88 2.68 16.02
CA ILE A 277 -17.55 2.96 14.75
C ILE A 277 -17.45 4.44 14.32
N THR A 278 -17.65 4.71 13.03
CA THR A 278 -17.62 6.08 12.49
C THR A 278 -18.91 6.84 12.74
N THR A 279 -20.03 6.12 12.92
CA THR A 279 -21.36 6.69 13.11
C THR A 279 -21.62 6.95 14.59
N ARG A 280 -21.62 8.22 15.00
CA ARG A 280 -21.78 8.62 16.41
C ARG A 280 -23.22 8.63 16.93
N ASP A 281 -24.21 8.42 16.08
CA ASP A 281 -25.64 8.43 16.45
C ASP A 281 -26.30 7.09 16.09
N THR A 282 -25.97 6.06 16.88
CA THR A 282 -26.51 4.71 16.74
C THR A 282 -28.02 4.68 16.99
N SER A 283 -28.49 5.38 18.03
CA SER A 283 -29.91 5.51 18.36
C SER A 283 -30.72 6.19 17.26
N GLY A 284 -30.23 7.29 16.67
CA GLY A 284 -30.88 7.94 15.52
C GLY A 284 -30.90 7.05 14.27
N THR A 285 -29.87 6.23 14.07
CA THR A 285 -29.83 5.24 12.98
C THR A 285 -30.89 4.16 13.16
N ILE A 286 -31.04 3.65 14.39
CA ILE A 286 -32.08 2.67 14.75
C ILE A 286 -33.47 3.28 14.57
N ALA A 287 -33.69 4.51 15.05
CA ALA A 287 -34.97 5.21 14.91
C ALA A 287 -35.33 5.43 13.43
N LYS A 288 -34.38 5.89 12.60
CA LYS A 288 -34.59 6.06 11.15
C LYS A 288 -34.93 4.74 10.46
N THR A 289 -34.25 3.66 10.84
CA THR A 289 -34.52 2.31 10.33
C THR A 289 -35.95 1.87 10.68
N ALA A 290 -36.39 2.14 11.90
CA ALA A 290 -37.76 1.84 12.34
C ALA A 290 -38.80 2.64 11.55
N ILE A 291 -38.57 3.94 11.31
CA ILE A 291 -39.46 4.78 10.49
C ILE A 291 -39.58 4.21 9.07
N GLN A 292 -38.45 3.89 8.42
CA GLN A 292 -38.44 3.32 7.07
C GLN A 292 -39.18 1.98 7.00
N ALA A 293 -39.04 1.14 8.03
CA ALA A 293 -39.73 -0.14 8.12
C ALA A 293 -41.25 0.03 8.17
N VAL A 294 -41.75 0.97 8.97
CA VAL A 294 -43.19 1.24 9.06
C VAL A 294 -43.74 1.81 7.75
N VAL A 295 -43.02 2.75 7.12
CA VAL A 295 -43.43 3.38 5.86
C VAL A 295 -43.52 2.36 4.72
N SER A 296 -42.60 1.41 4.67
CA SER A 296 -42.56 0.37 3.61
C SER A 296 -43.79 -0.56 3.60
N LYS A 297 -44.58 -0.59 4.68
CA LYS A 297 -45.78 -1.45 4.81
C LYS A 297 -47.07 -0.80 4.29
N VAL A 298 -47.06 0.49 3.93
CA VAL A 298 -48.26 1.22 3.50
C VAL A 298 -48.36 1.25 1.97
N SER A 299 -49.47 0.75 1.42
CA SER A 299 -49.69 0.57 -0.03
C SER A 299 -50.45 1.73 -0.72
N GLU A 300 -50.89 2.76 0.01
CA GLU A 300 -51.60 3.93 -0.53
C GLU A 300 -50.73 5.20 -0.45
N ALA A 301 -50.48 5.84 -1.60
CA ALA A 301 -49.54 6.96 -1.72
C ALA A 301 -49.89 8.18 -0.83
N SER A 302 -51.17 8.52 -0.67
CA SER A 302 -51.58 9.68 0.14
C SER A 302 -51.49 9.44 1.65
N LYS A 303 -51.77 8.21 2.12
CA LYS A 303 -51.60 7.85 3.55
C LYS A 303 -50.13 7.63 3.92
N SER A 304 -49.31 7.27 2.93
CA SER A 304 -47.86 7.10 3.11
C SER A 304 -47.19 8.44 3.43
N GLU A 305 -47.54 9.53 2.75
CA GLU A 305 -46.97 10.86 3.00
C GLU A 305 -47.32 11.42 4.39
N ASP A 306 -48.58 11.34 4.81
CA ASP A 306 -49.01 11.80 6.14
C ASP A 306 -48.33 11.03 7.28
N LEU A 307 -48.22 9.70 7.14
CA LEU A 307 -47.56 8.85 8.13
C LEU A 307 -46.04 9.08 8.19
N VAL A 308 -45.39 9.28 7.04
CA VAL A 308 -43.97 9.65 6.97
C VAL A 308 -43.73 10.95 7.74
N GLN A 309 -44.59 11.95 7.52
CA GLN A 309 -44.48 13.24 8.20
C GLN A 309 -44.71 13.10 9.71
N GLU A 310 -45.73 12.36 10.14
CA GLU A 310 -46.01 12.11 11.57
C GLU A 310 -44.82 11.45 12.28
N LEU A 311 -44.23 10.42 11.68
CA LEU A 311 -43.09 9.70 12.24
C LEU A 311 -41.81 10.56 12.24
N ALA A 312 -41.60 11.37 11.21
CA ALA A 312 -40.49 12.32 11.16
C ALA A 312 -40.62 13.42 12.23
N ASP A 313 -41.85 13.90 12.47
CA ASP A 313 -42.14 14.90 13.51
C ASP A 313 -41.92 14.31 14.91
N LYS A 314 -42.37 13.07 15.15
CA LYS A 314 -42.11 12.32 16.39
C LYS A 314 -40.61 12.13 16.65
N HIS A 315 -39.86 11.70 15.64
CA HIS A 315 -38.39 11.57 15.73
C HIS A 315 -37.72 12.90 16.06
N SER A 316 -38.12 13.97 15.36
CA SER A 316 -37.60 15.32 15.59
C SER A 316 -37.94 15.83 17.00
N TRP A 317 -39.13 15.50 17.51
CA TRP A 317 -39.52 15.83 18.88
C TRP A 317 -38.68 15.06 19.91
N LEU A 318 -38.45 13.76 19.72
CA LEU A 318 -37.62 12.95 20.63
C LEU A 318 -36.19 13.50 20.74
N ILE A 319 -35.56 13.85 19.61
CA ILE A 319 -34.22 14.43 19.57
C ILE A 319 -34.17 15.76 20.33
N ARG A 320 -35.12 16.67 20.06
CA ARG A 320 -35.18 17.98 20.75
C ARG A 320 -35.43 17.80 22.25
N ASN A 321 -36.40 16.98 22.62
CA ASN A 321 -36.74 16.70 24.01
C ASN A 321 -35.55 16.11 24.79
N TYR A 322 -34.83 15.15 24.20
CA TYR A 322 -33.60 14.61 24.79
C TYR A 322 -32.52 15.69 24.93
N THR A 323 -32.23 16.43 23.87
CA THR A 323 -31.14 17.42 23.82
C THR A 323 -31.36 18.56 24.80
N ASP A 324 -32.55 19.14 24.83
CA ASP A 324 -32.88 20.29 25.68
C ASP A 324 -32.83 19.90 27.16
N ARG A 325 -33.45 18.77 27.52
CA ARG A 325 -33.46 18.27 28.90
C ARG A 325 -32.08 17.82 29.37
N ARG A 326 -31.29 17.17 28.51
CA ARG A 326 -29.91 16.79 28.83
C ARG A 326 -29.04 18.02 29.05
N THR A 327 -29.19 19.05 28.22
CA THR A 327 -28.45 20.31 28.38
C THR A 327 -28.78 20.95 29.73
N SER A 328 -30.07 21.05 30.07
CA SER A 328 -30.51 21.57 31.36
C SER A 328 -29.99 20.76 32.55
N LEU A 329 -29.96 19.42 32.45
CA LEU A 329 -29.40 18.56 33.48
C LEU A 329 -27.90 18.80 33.67
N LEU A 330 -27.14 18.91 32.58
CA LEU A 330 -25.69 19.14 32.64
C LEU A 330 -25.36 20.54 33.18
N GLU A 331 -26.16 21.55 32.87
CA GLU A 331 -26.02 22.90 33.44
C GLU A 331 -26.28 22.92 34.96
N ASP A 332 -27.21 22.11 35.45
CA ASP A 332 -27.52 21.98 36.88
C ASP A 332 -26.50 21.10 37.63
N ALA A 333 -26.08 20.00 37.01
CA ALA A 333 -25.27 18.97 37.68
C ALA A 333 -23.77 19.25 37.66
N LEU A 334 -23.26 19.97 36.64
CA LEU A 334 -21.84 20.29 36.51
C LEU A 334 -21.52 21.70 37.06
N PRO A 335 -20.39 21.87 37.75
CA PRO A 335 -19.94 23.19 38.15
C PRO A 335 -19.64 24.09 36.92
N PRO A 336 -19.57 25.43 37.12
CA PRO A 336 -19.19 26.38 36.08
C PRO A 336 -17.86 26.00 35.40
N GLU A 337 -17.73 26.35 34.12
CA GLU A 337 -16.51 26.07 33.36
C GLU A 337 -15.27 26.69 34.01
N GLY A 338 -14.22 25.88 34.21
CA GLY A 338 -12.94 26.31 34.79
C GLY A 338 -12.76 25.99 36.27
N GLU A 339 -13.80 25.52 36.97
CA GLU A 339 -13.67 25.02 38.34
C GLU A 339 -13.07 23.60 38.33
N VAL A 340 -11.88 23.46 38.93
CA VAL A 340 -11.14 22.19 38.98
C VAL A 340 -11.00 21.77 40.44
N ARG A 341 -11.47 20.55 40.77
CA ARG A 341 -11.20 19.98 42.08
C ARG A 341 -9.80 19.39 42.11
N THR A 342 -9.05 19.72 43.17
CA THR A 342 -7.69 19.20 43.38
C THR A 342 -7.66 17.83 44.04
N GLU A 343 -8.73 17.47 44.75
CA GLU A 343 -8.91 16.18 45.42
C GLU A 343 -10.06 15.41 44.78
N PHE A 344 -9.92 14.09 44.72
CA PHE A 344 -10.91 13.20 44.16
C PHE A 344 -12.16 13.10 45.05
N ASP A 345 -13.33 13.40 44.48
CA ASP A 345 -14.61 13.39 45.18
C ASP A 345 -15.53 12.29 44.62
N MET A 346 -15.47 11.12 45.27
CA MET A 346 -16.34 9.98 44.93
C MET A 346 -17.82 10.24 45.20
N GLY A 347 -18.15 11.06 46.20
CA GLY A 347 -19.55 11.35 46.55
C GLY A 347 -20.22 12.18 45.46
N TRP A 348 -19.56 13.28 45.07
CA TRP A 348 -20.05 14.11 43.95
C TRP A 348 -20.13 13.33 42.64
N LEU A 349 -19.10 12.52 42.32
CA LEU A 349 -19.10 11.73 41.10
C LEU A 349 -20.24 10.70 41.09
N GLY A 350 -20.49 10.04 42.23
CA GLY A 350 -21.65 9.15 42.39
C GLY A 350 -22.97 9.87 42.17
N ASP A 351 -23.20 11.00 42.84
CA ASP A 351 -24.43 11.79 42.70
C ASP A 351 -24.63 12.32 41.26
N PHE A 352 -23.55 12.65 40.55
CA PHE A 352 -23.60 13.04 39.15
C PHE A 352 -24.03 11.86 38.25
N VAL A 353 -23.42 10.69 38.46
CA VAL A 353 -23.70 9.47 37.69
C VAL A 353 -25.12 8.99 37.92
N ASP A 354 -25.62 9.02 39.15
CA ASP A 354 -26.99 8.62 39.48
C ASP A 354 -28.02 9.53 38.81
N ARG A 355 -27.81 10.86 38.86
CA ARG A 355 -28.69 11.82 38.16
C ARG A 355 -28.71 11.61 36.65
N LEU A 356 -27.55 11.34 36.04
CA LEU A 356 -27.47 11.04 34.61
C LEU A 356 -28.14 9.70 34.28
N ALA A 357 -27.97 8.69 35.13
CA ALA A 357 -28.59 7.39 34.97
C ALA A 357 -30.12 7.43 35.07
N ASP A 358 -30.66 8.19 36.02
CA ASP A 358 -32.11 8.40 36.15
C ASP A 358 -32.68 9.10 34.91
N PHE A 359 -31.96 10.10 34.39
CA PHE A 359 -32.33 10.76 33.14
C PHE A 359 -32.32 9.80 31.95
N ASP A 360 -31.27 9.01 31.75
CA ASP A 360 -31.18 8.08 30.62
C ASP A 360 -32.29 7.00 30.67
N ARG A 361 -32.60 6.47 31.87
CA ARG A 361 -33.72 5.52 32.08
C ARG A 361 -35.08 6.14 31.79
N GLU A 362 -35.28 7.40 32.18
CA GLU A 362 -36.50 8.14 31.85
C GLU A 362 -36.61 8.32 30.33
N MET A 363 -35.53 8.71 29.67
CA MET A 363 -35.51 8.94 28.23
C MET A 363 -35.74 7.66 27.42
N ASN A 364 -35.21 6.51 27.85
CA ASN A 364 -35.55 5.22 27.25
C ASN A 364 -37.05 4.91 27.39
N THR A 365 -37.66 5.27 28.52
CA THR A 365 -39.11 5.11 28.73
C THR A 365 -39.91 6.00 27.77
N VAL A 366 -39.50 7.26 27.59
CA VAL A 366 -40.10 8.18 26.60
C VAL A 366 -40.01 7.62 25.17
N VAL A 367 -38.90 6.99 24.81
CA VAL A 367 -38.72 6.35 23.49
C VAL A 367 -39.66 5.16 23.32
N VAL A 368 -39.78 4.30 24.32
CA VAL A 368 -40.72 3.16 24.30
C VAL A 368 -42.17 3.66 24.17
N ASP A 369 -42.57 4.63 25.00
CA ASP A 369 -43.92 5.19 25.02
C ASP A 369 -44.29 5.89 23.71
N SER A 370 -43.31 6.44 22.99
CA SER A 370 -43.53 7.05 21.68
C SER A 370 -43.97 6.04 20.60
N GLY A 371 -43.67 4.75 20.80
CA GLY A 371 -43.92 3.68 19.85
C GLY A 371 -43.06 3.72 18.58
N ILE A 372 -42.04 4.59 18.51
CA ILE A 372 -41.24 4.80 17.29
C ILE A 372 -40.48 3.55 16.83
N LEU A 373 -40.18 2.64 17.76
CA LEU A 373 -39.44 1.39 17.49
C LEU A 373 -40.35 0.22 17.07
N LYS A 374 -41.67 0.40 17.12
CA LYS A 374 -42.62 -0.69 16.84
C LYS A 374 -42.63 -1.09 15.37
N GLY A 375 -42.59 -2.39 15.10
CA GLY A 375 -42.76 -2.96 13.76
C GLY A 375 -41.50 -3.02 12.91
N VAL A 376 -40.33 -2.60 13.43
CA VAL A 376 -39.03 -2.85 12.80
C VAL A 376 -38.68 -4.33 12.88
N ARG A 377 -38.17 -4.91 11.79
CA ARG A 377 -37.74 -6.31 11.77
C ARG A 377 -36.30 -6.48 12.23
N ARG A 378 -36.01 -7.60 12.88
CA ARG A 378 -34.64 -7.95 13.33
C ARG A 378 -33.63 -7.90 12.18
N GLU A 379 -34.00 -8.42 11.01
CA GLU A 379 -33.15 -8.37 9.79
C GLU A 379 -32.81 -6.94 9.37
N GLN A 380 -33.74 -5.98 9.51
CA GLN A 380 -33.50 -4.59 9.12
C GLN A 380 -32.48 -3.92 10.05
N LEU A 381 -32.53 -4.24 11.35
CA LEU A 381 -31.53 -3.78 12.32
C LEU A 381 -30.17 -4.42 12.07
N ALA A 382 -30.14 -5.71 11.72
CA ALA A 382 -28.90 -6.38 11.32
C ALA A 382 -28.29 -5.76 10.05
N GLN A 383 -29.10 -5.46 9.04
CA GLN A 383 -28.66 -4.78 7.82
C GLN A 383 -28.14 -3.36 8.13
N ALA A 384 -28.85 -2.61 8.98
CA ALA A 384 -28.42 -1.28 9.40
C ALA A 384 -27.10 -1.33 10.18
N GLY A 385 -26.92 -2.30 11.07
CA GLY A 385 -25.68 -2.54 11.81
C GLY A 385 -24.52 -2.94 10.89
N ALA A 386 -24.75 -3.88 9.97
CA ALA A 386 -23.75 -4.34 9.00
C ALA A 386 -23.28 -3.23 8.03
N ALA A 387 -24.08 -2.17 7.86
CA ALA A 387 -23.72 -1.00 7.07
C ALA A 387 -22.82 0.01 7.81
N VAL A 388 -22.61 -0.17 9.13
CA VAL A 388 -21.78 0.73 9.94
C VAL A 388 -20.29 0.47 9.64
N GLU A 389 -19.53 1.54 9.42
CA GLU A 389 -18.08 1.48 9.25
C GLU A 389 -17.38 1.54 10.62
N MET A 390 -16.31 0.74 10.78
CA MET A 390 -15.48 0.72 11.99
C MET A 390 -14.43 1.85 11.94
N GLN A 391 -14.08 2.41 13.10
CA GLN A 391 -12.94 3.31 13.24
C GLN A 391 -11.63 2.63 12.82
N PRO A 392 -10.70 3.34 12.14
CA PRO A 392 -9.41 2.76 11.77
C PRO A 392 -8.63 2.26 13.00
N GLY A 393 -8.33 0.96 13.04
CA GLY A 393 -7.54 0.32 14.10
C GLY A 393 -8.35 -0.31 15.24
N SER A 394 -9.62 0.06 15.44
CA SER A 394 -10.46 -0.50 16.52
C SER A 394 -10.67 -2.00 16.35
N LEU A 395 -10.99 -2.43 15.12
CA LEU A 395 -11.12 -3.84 14.75
C LEU A 395 -9.83 -4.64 14.98
N ALA A 396 -8.68 -4.07 14.62
CA ALA A 396 -7.39 -4.73 14.75
C ALA A 396 -7.03 -4.99 16.22
N VAL A 397 -7.32 -4.03 17.10
CA VAL A 397 -7.14 -4.17 18.56
C VAL A 397 -7.98 -5.32 19.10
N MET A 398 -9.27 -5.37 18.76
CA MET A 398 -10.17 -6.47 19.18
C MET A 398 -9.75 -7.82 18.63
N GLN A 399 -9.37 -7.90 17.34
CA GLN A 399 -8.89 -9.14 16.72
C GLN A 399 -7.59 -9.65 17.36
N LYS A 400 -6.65 -8.76 17.69
CA LYS A 400 -5.42 -9.13 18.41
C LYS A 400 -5.72 -9.64 19.81
N ALA A 401 -6.63 -8.99 20.53
CA ALA A 401 -7.06 -9.43 21.86
C ALA A 401 -7.68 -10.84 21.82
N VAL A 402 -8.67 -11.07 20.96
CA VAL A 402 -9.30 -12.39 20.79
C VAL A 402 -8.28 -13.45 20.36
N LYS A 403 -7.38 -13.12 19.42
CA LYS A 403 -6.31 -14.04 18.98
C LYS A 403 -5.32 -14.36 20.10
N ALA A 404 -5.07 -13.42 21.01
CA ALA A 404 -4.22 -13.61 22.18
C ALA A 404 -4.93 -14.36 23.32
N GLY A 405 -6.21 -14.73 23.15
CA GLY A 405 -7.00 -15.40 24.18
C GLY A 405 -7.41 -14.47 25.33
N ILE A 406 -7.43 -13.16 25.09
CA ILE A 406 -7.86 -12.16 26.07
C ILE A 406 -9.38 -12.02 25.95
N PRO A 407 -10.15 -12.17 27.05
CA PRO A 407 -11.57 -11.86 27.06
C PRO A 407 -11.85 -10.43 26.59
N VAL A 408 -12.76 -10.27 25.62
CA VAL A 408 -13.17 -8.95 25.09
C VAL A 408 -14.66 -8.74 25.31
N ALA A 409 -15.01 -7.67 26.01
CA ALA A 409 -16.38 -7.21 26.19
C ALA A 409 -16.61 -5.91 25.42
N VAL A 410 -17.63 -5.87 24.57
CA VAL A 410 -18.13 -4.63 23.97
C VAL A 410 -19.41 -4.22 24.69
N VAL A 411 -19.44 -3.00 25.20
CA VAL A 411 -20.54 -2.46 26.00
C VAL A 411 -21.19 -1.31 25.26
N SER A 412 -22.52 -1.21 25.28
CA SER A 412 -23.23 -0.12 24.62
C SER A 412 -24.56 0.17 25.29
N VAL A 413 -24.93 1.46 25.33
CA VAL A 413 -26.29 1.90 25.70
C VAL A 413 -27.30 1.82 24.55
N SER A 414 -26.85 1.39 23.36
CA SER A 414 -27.70 1.21 22.17
C SER A 414 -28.93 0.35 22.47
N TRP A 415 -30.05 0.65 21.81
CA TRP A 415 -31.34 -0.04 21.98
C TRP A 415 -31.39 -1.45 21.37
N SER A 416 -30.39 -1.84 20.58
CA SER A 416 -30.36 -3.15 19.92
C SER A 416 -28.97 -3.79 19.90
N ALA A 417 -28.82 -4.89 20.65
CA ALA A 417 -27.63 -5.72 20.66
C ALA A 417 -27.46 -6.41 19.30
N GLU A 418 -28.54 -6.74 18.60
CA GLU A 418 -28.50 -7.22 17.22
C GLU A 418 -27.82 -6.24 16.26
N PHE A 419 -28.11 -4.94 16.38
CA PHE A 419 -27.43 -3.90 15.59
C PHE A 419 -25.92 -3.89 15.86
N VAL A 420 -25.53 -3.89 17.15
CA VAL A 420 -24.13 -3.92 17.58
C VAL A 420 -23.42 -5.20 17.11
N ARG A 421 -24.08 -6.35 17.27
CA ARG A 421 -23.59 -7.67 16.83
C ARG A 421 -23.34 -7.68 15.33
N ALA A 422 -24.28 -7.18 14.53
CA ALA A 422 -24.16 -7.16 13.09
C ALA A 422 -23.02 -6.25 12.61
N ALA A 423 -22.84 -5.08 13.26
CA ALA A 423 -21.73 -4.17 12.97
C ALA A 423 -20.36 -4.84 13.19
N LEU A 424 -20.20 -5.56 14.30
CA LEU A 424 -18.96 -6.27 14.62
C LEU A 424 -18.76 -7.53 13.76
N ALA A 425 -19.83 -8.31 13.51
CA ALA A 425 -19.75 -9.59 12.80
C ALA A 425 -19.47 -9.42 11.30
N GLN A 426 -19.98 -8.36 10.65
CA GLN A 426 -19.74 -8.08 9.23
C GLN A 426 -18.24 -7.97 8.90
N GLN A 427 -17.43 -7.60 9.89
CA GLN A 427 -15.99 -7.37 9.75
C GLN A 427 -15.13 -8.59 10.14
N GLY A 428 -15.75 -9.77 10.29
CA GLY A 428 -15.07 -11.04 10.54
C GLY A 428 -14.69 -11.29 12.01
N LEU A 429 -15.26 -10.55 12.96
CA LEU A 429 -15.14 -10.89 14.38
C LEU A 429 -16.16 -11.99 14.74
N PRO A 430 -15.74 -13.04 15.47
CA PRO A 430 -16.69 -13.90 16.17
C PRO A 430 -17.34 -13.09 17.30
N VAL A 431 -18.67 -13.02 17.30
CA VAL A 431 -19.45 -12.21 18.26
C VAL A 431 -20.51 -13.07 18.93
N VAL A 432 -20.61 -12.95 20.25
CA VAL A 432 -21.65 -13.53 21.09
C VAL A 432 -22.40 -12.39 21.76
N VAL A 433 -23.73 -12.46 21.80
CA VAL A 433 -24.53 -11.50 22.56
C VAL A 433 -24.82 -12.12 23.92
N SER A 434 -24.54 -11.38 25.00
CA SER A 434 -24.84 -11.87 26.35
C SER A 434 -26.34 -12.04 26.53
N ASP A 435 -26.75 -13.12 27.19
CA ASP A 435 -28.13 -13.33 27.61
C ASP A 435 -28.44 -12.72 28.99
N SER A 436 -27.40 -12.26 29.71
CA SER A 436 -27.55 -11.64 31.03
C SER A 436 -28.47 -10.42 30.98
N ASP A 437 -29.24 -10.24 32.03
CA ASP A 437 -30.15 -9.11 32.24
C ASP A 437 -29.44 -7.89 32.85
N GLY A 438 -28.11 -7.85 32.79
CA GLY A 438 -27.29 -6.80 33.40
C GLY A 438 -27.00 -7.02 34.89
N GLN A 439 -27.44 -8.14 35.48
CA GLN A 439 -27.07 -8.56 36.84
C GLN A 439 -26.32 -9.89 36.79
N GLY A 440 -25.06 -9.92 37.24
CA GLY A 440 -24.25 -11.15 37.23
C GLY A 440 -23.79 -11.51 35.82
N ALA A 441 -22.94 -10.66 35.24
CA ALA A 441 -22.37 -10.91 33.92
C ALA A 441 -21.39 -12.10 33.93
N ASP A 442 -21.60 -13.06 33.02
CA ASP A 442 -20.65 -14.13 32.77
C ASP A 442 -19.37 -13.56 32.13
N VAL A 443 -18.23 -14.16 32.47
CA VAL A 443 -16.92 -13.80 31.90
C VAL A 443 -16.96 -13.97 30.37
N PRO A 444 -16.47 -12.99 29.58
CA PRO A 444 -16.49 -13.08 28.12
C PRO A 444 -15.73 -14.29 27.60
N SER A 445 -16.17 -14.81 26.45
CA SER A 445 -15.42 -15.88 25.78
C SER A 445 -14.05 -15.36 25.36
N VAL A 446 -13.01 -16.18 25.51
CA VAL A 446 -11.69 -15.89 24.95
C VAL A 446 -11.63 -16.07 23.43
N SER A 447 -12.66 -16.67 22.83
CA SER A 447 -12.72 -17.00 21.40
C SER A 447 -13.64 -16.09 20.59
N ALA A 448 -14.38 -15.20 21.26
CA ALA A 448 -15.35 -14.30 20.66
C ALA A 448 -15.48 -13.01 21.46
N VAL A 449 -15.89 -11.94 20.80
CA VAL A 449 -16.28 -10.70 21.48
C VAL A 449 -17.67 -10.90 22.09
N THR A 450 -17.82 -10.62 23.39
CA THR A 450 -19.14 -10.63 24.04
C THR A 450 -19.74 -9.23 24.03
N VAL A 451 -20.96 -9.09 23.52
CA VAL A 451 -21.71 -7.82 23.46
C VAL A 451 -22.69 -7.72 24.62
N TYR A 452 -22.61 -6.60 25.34
CA TYR A 452 -23.55 -6.20 26.40
C TYR A 452 -24.23 -4.90 25.97
N ALA A 453 -25.46 -5.02 25.48
CA ALA A 453 -26.28 -3.89 25.06
C ALA A 453 -27.77 -4.21 25.29
N ASN A 454 -28.62 -3.19 25.26
CA ASN A 454 -30.08 -3.40 25.30
C ASN A 454 -30.55 -4.15 24.05
N GLU A 455 -31.70 -4.80 24.11
CA GLU A 455 -32.27 -5.49 22.95
C GLU A 455 -33.76 -5.18 22.83
N LEU A 456 -34.28 -5.09 21.61
CA LEU A 456 -35.73 -4.93 21.44
C LEU A 456 -36.46 -6.22 21.80
N GLU A 457 -37.67 -6.09 22.33
CA GLU A 457 -38.58 -7.23 22.43
C GLU A 457 -39.23 -7.48 21.06
N TYR A 458 -39.37 -8.75 20.69
CA TYR A 458 -39.89 -9.16 19.39
C TYR A 458 -41.11 -10.09 19.56
N PHE A 459 -42.09 -9.93 18.69
CA PHE A 459 -43.14 -10.91 18.44
C PHE A 459 -42.94 -11.50 17.04
N GLY A 460 -42.46 -12.74 16.95
CA GLY A 460 -41.88 -13.25 15.71
C GLY A 460 -40.61 -12.47 15.37
N ASP A 461 -40.54 -11.92 14.16
CA ASP A 461 -39.39 -11.11 13.69
C ASP A 461 -39.61 -9.59 13.84
N GLU A 462 -40.79 -9.15 14.28
CA GLU A 462 -41.13 -7.73 14.40
C GLU A 462 -41.01 -7.23 15.84
N SER A 463 -40.40 -6.07 16.03
CA SER A 463 -40.29 -5.46 17.35
C SER A 463 -41.67 -5.02 17.87
N THR A 464 -41.91 -5.28 19.15
CA THR A 464 -43.09 -4.78 19.88
C THR A 464 -43.00 -3.28 20.17
N GLY A 465 -41.80 -2.69 20.06
CA GLY A 465 -41.46 -1.33 20.47
C GLY A 465 -40.90 -1.23 21.90
N ASN A 466 -40.95 -2.31 22.68
CA ASN A 466 -40.33 -2.36 24.00
C ASN A 466 -38.83 -2.66 23.90
N ILE A 467 -38.08 -2.19 24.91
CA ILE A 467 -36.65 -2.45 25.07
C ILE A 467 -36.46 -3.36 26.28
N ARG A 468 -35.79 -4.50 26.09
CA ARG A 468 -35.20 -5.30 27.16
C ARG A 468 -33.93 -4.59 27.65
N ARG A 469 -34.04 -4.02 28.84
CA ARG A 469 -33.08 -3.14 29.49
C ARG A 469 -31.95 -3.96 30.12
N ARG A 470 -30.76 -3.90 29.54
CA ARG A 470 -29.55 -4.65 29.96
C ARG A 470 -28.40 -3.71 30.33
N CYS A 471 -28.23 -2.62 29.59
CA CYS A 471 -27.23 -1.58 29.84
C CYS A 471 -27.83 -0.25 29.38
N GLU A 472 -28.50 0.47 30.29
CA GLU A 472 -29.24 1.68 29.90
C GLU A 472 -28.47 2.98 30.15
N CYS A 473 -27.46 2.93 31.04
CA CYS A 473 -26.78 4.12 31.52
C CYS A 473 -25.32 3.82 31.91
N GLY A 474 -24.55 4.88 32.19
CA GLY A 474 -23.15 4.76 32.65
C GLY A 474 -22.99 3.98 33.96
N ALA A 475 -23.98 4.04 34.87
CA ALA A 475 -23.96 3.25 36.09
C ALA A 475 -24.04 1.73 35.83
N ASP A 476 -24.77 1.31 34.78
CA ASP A 476 -24.83 -0.09 34.39
C ASP A 476 -23.52 -0.55 33.74
N LYS A 477 -22.83 0.32 32.99
CA LYS A 477 -21.49 0.03 32.46
C LYS A 477 -20.46 -0.22 33.57
N ALA A 478 -20.49 0.58 34.65
CA ALA A 478 -19.63 0.40 35.81
C ALA A 478 -19.93 -0.91 36.54
N ARG A 479 -21.21 -1.18 36.83
CA ARG A 479 -21.62 -2.44 37.47
C ARG A 479 -21.23 -3.66 36.63
N LEU A 480 -21.38 -3.58 35.32
CA LEU A 480 -20.94 -4.64 34.40
C LEU A 480 -19.45 -4.91 34.53
N LEU A 481 -18.60 -3.86 34.54
CA LEU A 481 -17.16 -4.04 34.73
C LEU A 481 -16.86 -4.71 36.09
N ASP A 482 -17.51 -4.28 37.16
CA ASP A 482 -17.34 -4.87 38.50
C ASP A 482 -17.71 -6.36 38.52
N ASP A 483 -18.83 -6.73 37.90
CA ASP A 483 -19.28 -8.13 37.77
C ASP A 483 -18.26 -8.98 36.98
N LEU A 484 -17.72 -8.43 35.88
CA LEU A 484 -16.71 -9.10 35.06
C LEU A 484 -15.39 -9.31 35.82
N LEU A 485 -14.96 -8.31 36.59
CA LEU A 485 -13.77 -8.39 37.43
C LEU A 485 -13.95 -9.41 38.57
N LEU A 486 -15.13 -9.45 39.19
CA LEU A 486 -15.47 -10.45 40.21
C LEU A 486 -15.48 -11.87 39.64
N GLY A 487 -16.04 -12.06 38.45
CA GLY A 487 -16.03 -13.34 37.73
C GLY A 487 -14.60 -13.83 37.45
N LEU A 488 -13.74 -12.94 36.94
CA LEU A 488 -12.33 -13.24 36.66
C LEU A 488 -11.47 -13.48 37.91
N ALA A 489 -11.85 -12.89 39.06
CA ALA A 489 -11.16 -13.11 40.33
C ALA A 489 -11.50 -14.47 40.96
N ALA A 490 -12.66 -15.05 40.64
CA ALA A 490 -13.04 -16.39 41.09
C ALA A 490 -12.24 -17.51 40.38
N GLU A 491 -11.70 -17.23 39.19
CA GLU A 491 -10.82 -18.12 38.43
C GLU A 491 -9.36 -17.97 38.92
N ALA A 492 -8.89 -18.90 39.75
CA ALA A 492 -7.56 -18.84 40.36
C ALA A 492 -6.42 -18.77 39.31
N GLY A 493 -5.75 -17.61 39.17
CA GLY A 493 -4.52 -17.45 38.40
C GLY A 493 -4.35 -16.20 37.52
N SER A 494 -5.30 -15.26 37.51
CA SER A 494 -5.31 -14.12 36.57
C SER A 494 -4.46 -12.92 37.02
N GLY A 495 -3.13 -13.02 36.89
CA GLY A 495 -2.26 -11.84 36.86
C GLY A 495 -2.48 -11.03 35.57
N GLY A 496 -2.66 -9.72 35.67
CA GLY A 496 -2.78 -8.82 34.52
C GLY A 496 -3.72 -7.63 34.74
N ASP A 497 -3.73 -6.67 33.80
CA ASP A 497 -4.55 -5.45 33.86
C ASP A 497 -5.88 -5.62 33.12
N ALA A 498 -6.96 -5.12 33.71
CA ALA A 498 -8.23 -4.89 33.05
C ALA A 498 -8.25 -3.47 32.48
N VAL A 499 -8.46 -3.37 31.17
CA VAL A 499 -8.44 -2.10 30.44
C VAL A 499 -9.83 -1.76 29.95
N TYR A 500 -10.27 -0.52 30.22
CA TYR A 500 -11.51 0.03 29.69
C TYR A 500 -11.21 1.13 28.68
N VAL A 501 -11.87 1.13 27.53
CA VAL A 501 -11.74 2.13 26.47
C VAL A 501 -13.09 2.80 26.21
N GLY A 502 -13.15 4.13 26.27
CA GLY A 502 -14.36 4.91 25.98
C GLY A 502 -14.07 6.40 25.73
N ASP A 503 -15.08 7.22 25.47
CA ASP A 503 -14.93 8.65 25.15
C ASP A 503 -16.01 9.56 25.73
N SER A 504 -16.99 9.01 26.43
CA SER A 504 -18.19 9.72 26.85
C SER A 504 -18.24 9.92 28.37
N MET A 505 -19.09 10.82 28.83
CA MET A 505 -19.32 11.01 30.27
C MET A 505 -19.88 9.75 30.95
N THR A 506 -20.58 8.90 30.19
CA THR A 506 -21.11 7.62 30.69
C THR A 506 -20.02 6.59 30.94
N ASP A 507 -18.82 6.80 30.37
CA ASP A 507 -17.67 5.92 30.52
C ASP A 507 -16.76 6.34 31.67
N VAL A 508 -16.90 7.56 32.20
CA VAL A 508 -16.06 8.04 33.31
C VAL A 508 -16.09 7.07 34.51
N PRO A 509 -17.26 6.56 34.94
CA PRO A 509 -17.31 5.60 36.05
C PRO A 509 -16.54 4.29 35.77
N PRO A 510 -16.82 3.52 34.70
CA PRO A 510 -16.05 2.31 34.42
C PRO A 510 -14.57 2.58 34.07
N LEU A 511 -14.24 3.73 33.47
CA LEU A 511 -12.85 4.13 33.21
C LEU A 511 -12.04 4.28 34.50
N ILE A 512 -12.66 4.75 35.58
CA ILE A 512 -12.01 4.90 36.89
C ILE A 512 -11.92 3.56 37.62
N SER A 513 -12.92 2.69 37.46
CA SER A 513 -12.94 1.35 38.08
C SER A 513 -11.95 0.37 37.43
N ALA A 514 -11.54 0.60 36.19
CA ALA A 514 -10.56 -0.23 35.49
C ALA A 514 -9.13 -0.03 36.04
N ASP A 515 -8.27 -1.05 35.92
CA ASP A 515 -6.85 -0.92 36.25
C ASP A 515 -6.16 0.12 35.34
N VAL A 516 -6.64 0.23 34.08
CA VAL A 516 -6.28 1.28 33.14
C VAL A 516 -7.52 1.79 32.39
N GLY A 517 -7.89 3.04 32.62
CA GLY A 517 -8.91 3.75 31.85
C GLY A 517 -8.31 4.54 30.69
N LEU A 518 -8.71 4.21 29.45
CA LEU A 518 -8.27 4.88 28.22
C LEU A 518 -9.40 5.73 27.62
N VAL A 519 -9.17 7.04 27.58
CA VAL A 519 -10.07 8.00 26.94
C VAL A 519 -9.63 8.20 25.49
N VAL A 520 -10.50 7.92 24.53
CA VAL A 520 -10.19 8.12 23.11
C VAL A 520 -10.50 9.56 22.71
N GLY A 521 -9.52 10.22 22.11
CA GLY A 521 -9.62 11.61 21.68
C GLY A 521 -9.55 12.62 22.84
N ARG A 522 -10.15 13.79 22.63
CA ARG A 522 -10.13 14.93 23.58
C ARG A 522 -11.53 15.47 23.78
N ASN A 523 -12.42 14.70 24.41
CA ASN A 523 -13.81 15.10 24.65
C ASN A 523 -13.87 16.19 25.75
N PRO A 524 -14.33 17.42 25.44
CA PRO A 524 -14.40 18.52 26.42
C PRO A 524 -15.31 18.22 27.61
N LEU A 525 -16.39 17.45 27.40
CA LEU A 525 -17.32 17.10 28.45
C LEU A 525 -16.73 16.07 29.41
N VAL A 526 -16.00 15.07 28.91
CA VAL A 526 -15.24 14.12 29.77
C VAL A 526 -14.21 14.86 30.59
N ARG A 527 -13.47 15.80 29.98
CA ARG A 527 -12.52 16.66 30.70
C ARG A 527 -13.19 17.50 31.79
N ARG A 528 -14.37 18.04 31.50
CA ARG A 528 -15.14 18.83 32.46
C ARG A 528 -15.62 17.97 33.64
N VAL A 529 -16.15 16.76 33.37
CA VAL A 529 -16.55 15.81 34.43
C VAL A 529 -15.34 15.35 35.24
N ALA A 530 -14.22 15.01 34.58
CA ALA A 530 -12.99 14.59 35.25
C ALA A 530 -12.45 15.71 36.16
N ALA A 531 -12.40 16.95 35.68
CA ALA A 531 -11.98 18.11 36.47
C ALA A 531 -12.93 18.38 37.65
N ALA A 532 -14.24 18.26 37.43
CA ALA A 532 -15.24 18.46 38.47
C ALA A 532 -15.23 17.37 39.55
N GLY A 533 -14.83 16.14 39.19
CA GLY A 533 -14.69 15.00 40.11
C GLY A 533 -13.29 14.84 40.73
N GLY A 534 -12.31 15.65 40.33
CA GLY A 534 -10.93 15.54 40.82
C GLY A 534 -10.17 14.34 40.26
N VAL A 535 -10.53 13.88 39.06
CA VAL A 535 -9.88 12.81 38.29
C VAL A 535 -8.78 13.41 37.40
N ARG A 536 -7.59 12.80 37.40
CA ARG A 536 -6.46 13.28 36.59
C ARG A 536 -6.57 12.74 35.17
N LEU A 537 -6.30 13.60 34.19
CA LEU A 537 -6.11 13.20 32.80
C LEU A 537 -4.64 13.35 32.41
N ALA A 538 -4.07 12.31 31.82
CA ALA A 538 -2.68 12.28 31.36
C ALA A 538 -2.60 11.77 29.92
N PRO A 539 -1.62 12.18 29.11
CA PRO A 539 -1.39 11.54 27.81
C PRO A 539 -1.04 10.05 27.97
N LEU A 540 -1.41 9.21 26.99
CA LEU A 540 -1.01 7.80 26.98
C LEU A 540 0.53 7.67 26.94
N PRO A 541 1.15 6.90 27.84
CA PRO A 541 2.60 6.76 27.86
C PRO A 541 3.09 5.89 26.69
N CYS A 542 4.26 6.22 26.14
CA CYS A 542 4.84 5.56 24.97
C CYS A 542 5.41 4.16 25.25
N ALA A 543 5.49 3.77 26.53
CA ALA A 543 5.85 2.45 27.01
C ALA A 543 4.94 2.08 28.18
N PRO A 544 4.62 0.78 28.37
CA PRO A 544 3.83 0.36 29.51
C PRO A 544 4.57 0.70 30.80
N MET A 545 3.93 1.50 31.66
CA MET A 545 4.43 1.76 33.00
C MET A 545 4.40 0.47 33.81
N ALA A 546 5.42 0.23 34.64
CA ALA A 546 5.35 -0.78 35.68
C ALA A 546 4.04 -0.58 36.46
N ALA A 547 3.35 -1.67 36.81
CA ALA A 547 2.21 -1.62 37.73
C ALA A 547 2.60 -0.74 38.92
N PRO A 548 1.72 0.14 39.43
CA PRO A 548 2.04 0.99 40.57
C PRO A 548 2.59 0.10 41.68
N GLY A 549 3.92 0.16 41.86
CA GLY A 549 4.61 -0.54 42.90
C GLY A 549 4.14 0.03 44.22
N GLU A 550 3.78 -0.88 45.12
CA GLU A 550 3.50 -0.61 46.52
C GLU A 550 4.46 0.46 47.08
N ASP A 551 3.94 1.66 47.33
CA ASP A 551 4.41 2.47 48.44
C ASP A 551 3.23 2.71 49.39
N PRO A 552 2.98 1.78 50.33
CA PRO A 552 1.96 1.94 51.36
C PRO A 552 2.34 3.02 52.39
N ALA A 553 3.47 3.72 52.22
CA ALA A 553 3.97 4.68 53.20
C ALA A 553 3.45 6.12 53.02
N ALA A 554 2.67 6.42 51.99
CA ALA A 554 2.02 7.72 51.81
C ALA A 554 0.49 7.59 51.88
N GLY A 555 -0.06 7.56 53.10
CA GLY A 555 -1.50 7.45 53.37
C GLY A 555 -2.32 8.68 52.96
N GLY A 556 -2.48 8.91 51.66
CA GLY A 556 -3.42 9.85 51.06
C GLY A 556 -4.06 9.25 49.82
N SER A 557 -5.40 9.30 49.73
CA SER A 557 -6.17 8.84 48.55
C SER A 557 -5.68 9.57 47.30
N ALA A 558 -4.89 8.90 46.46
CA ALA A 558 -4.38 9.49 45.23
C ALA A 558 -5.50 9.55 44.18
N SER A 559 -5.73 10.73 43.58
CA SER A 559 -6.71 10.88 42.50
C SER A 559 -6.47 9.86 41.37
N PRO A 560 -7.53 9.17 40.91
CA PRO A 560 -7.42 8.22 39.79
C PRO A 560 -6.96 8.95 38.54
N THR A 561 -6.23 8.25 37.68
CA THR A 561 -5.66 8.81 36.44
C THR A 561 -6.21 8.07 35.24
N LEU A 562 -6.81 8.82 34.32
CA LEU A 562 -7.26 8.36 33.01
C LEU A 562 -6.25 8.79 31.94
N TYR A 563 -6.02 7.94 30.94
CA TYR A 563 -5.06 8.20 29.88
C TYR A 563 -5.75 8.57 28.58
N GLU A 564 -5.40 9.73 28.01
CA GLU A 564 -5.91 10.19 26.72
C GLU A 564 -5.07 9.60 25.58
N ALA A 565 -5.72 8.81 24.72
CA ALA A 565 -5.15 8.30 23.48
C ALA A 565 -5.67 9.13 22.29
N ALA A 566 -4.78 9.61 21.44
CA ALA A 566 -5.13 10.36 20.24
C ALA A 566 -5.69 9.46 19.12
N SER A 567 -5.48 8.14 19.17
CA SER A 567 -6.02 7.19 18.19
C SER A 567 -5.99 5.73 18.67
N TRP A 568 -6.77 4.87 18.02
CA TRP A 568 -6.72 3.41 18.18
C TRP A 568 -5.34 2.80 17.88
N ALA A 569 -4.51 3.45 17.07
CA ALA A 569 -3.13 3.01 16.82
C ALA A 569 -2.22 3.23 18.05
N GLU A 570 -2.48 4.27 18.84
CA GLU A 570 -1.78 4.52 20.10
C GLU A 570 -2.18 3.50 21.15
N ILE A 571 -3.47 3.14 21.19
CA ILE A 571 -4.00 2.06 22.03
C ILE A 571 -3.41 0.72 21.62
N ASP A 572 -3.35 0.40 20.32
CA ASP A 572 -2.72 -0.81 19.81
C ASP A 572 -1.24 -0.92 20.21
N ALA A 573 -0.50 0.18 20.07
CA ALA A 573 0.91 0.24 20.46
C ALA A 573 1.09 0.06 21.98
N PHE A 574 0.22 0.70 22.77
CA PHE A 574 0.22 0.60 24.23
C PHE A 574 -0.10 -0.82 24.72
N LEU A 575 -1.07 -1.50 24.09
CA LEU A 575 -1.53 -2.83 24.52
C LEU A 575 -0.65 -3.98 24.00
N PHE A 576 -0.19 -3.93 22.74
CA PHE A 576 0.37 -5.11 22.06
C PHE A 576 1.79 -4.96 21.49
N GLY A 577 2.46 -3.82 21.75
CA GLY A 577 3.69 -3.37 21.08
C GLY A 577 4.64 -4.45 20.52
N GLY A 578 4.51 -4.72 19.22
CA GLY A 578 5.45 -5.44 18.38
C GLY A 578 5.30 -5.00 16.93
N ARG A 579 6.28 -4.22 16.44
CA ARG A 579 6.41 -3.65 15.09
C ARG A 579 5.27 -2.75 14.60
N TYR A 580 5.60 -1.49 14.39
CA TYR A 580 4.83 -0.54 13.60
C TYR A 580 4.83 -0.96 12.13
N GLU A 581 3.75 -1.61 11.67
CA GLU A 581 3.32 -1.47 10.28
C GLU A 581 2.38 -0.26 10.24
N ALA A 582 2.81 0.81 9.59
CA ALA A 582 1.97 1.95 9.32
C ALA A 582 0.77 1.49 8.48
N ALA A 583 -0.39 1.30 9.11
CA ALA A 583 -1.65 1.29 8.39
C ALA A 583 -1.80 2.65 7.67
N PRO A 584 -2.16 2.68 6.38
CA PRO A 584 -2.37 3.92 5.67
C PRO A 584 -3.55 4.68 6.31
N ARG A 585 -3.26 5.81 6.96
CA ARG A 585 -4.28 6.77 7.37
C ARG A 585 -5.03 7.25 6.13
N ARG A 586 -6.28 6.82 5.95
CA ARG A 586 -7.27 7.65 5.23
C ARG A 586 -7.58 8.83 6.15
N ARG A 587 -7.20 10.05 5.72
CA ARG A 587 -7.69 11.29 6.33
C ARG A 587 -9.21 11.34 6.19
N ALA A 588 -9.91 11.64 7.28
CA ALA A 588 -11.18 12.35 7.20
C ALA A 588 -10.91 13.71 6.54
N ALA A 589 -11.50 13.95 5.38
CA ALA A 589 -11.61 15.27 4.79
C ALA A 589 -13.10 15.65 4.82
N SER A 590 -13.43 16.72 5.54
CA SER A 590 -14.65 17.48 5.28
C SER A 590 -14.59 18.02 3.83
N PRO A 591 -15.74 18.22 3.16
CA PRO A 591 -15.86 18.12 1.71
C PRO A 591 -15.24 19.35 1.01
N ALA A 592 -14.03 19.19 0.50
CA ALA A 592 -13.50 20.04 -0.56
C ALA A 592 -13.35 19.19 -1.82
N ARG A 593 -13.91 19.68 -2.93
CA ARG A 593 -13.91 19.06 -4.27
C ARG A 593 -12.53 18.45 -4.61
N PRO A 594 -12.49 17.28 -5.28
CA PRO A 594 -11.24 16.67 -5.66
C PRO A 594 -10.53 17.52 -6.72
N ALA A 595 -9.32 17.98 -6.39
CA ALA A 595 -8.31 18.35 -7.38
C ALA A 595 -7.54 17.08 -7.80
N PRO A 596 -7.11 17.00 -9.07
CA PRO A 596 -6.81 15.74 -9.74
C PRO A 596 -5.47 15.13 -9.31
N ALA A 597 -5.35 13.81 -9.46
CA ALA A 597 -4.15 13.04 -9.16
C ALA A 597 -2.91 13.58 -9.90
N PRO A 598 -1.71 13.59 -9.28
CA PRO A 598 -0.48 13.98 -9.96
C PRO A 598 -0.12 12.95 -11.06
N PRO A 599 0.49 13.42 -12.16
CA PRO A 599 0.60 12.67 -13.40
C PRO A 599 1.55 11.48 -13.28
N ALA A 600 1.09 10.33 -13.80
CA ALA A 600 1.98 9.23 -14.16
C ALA A 600 3.15 9.76 -14.99
N ALA A 601 4.36 9.22 -14.75
CA ALA A 601 5.56 9.46 -15.56
C ALA A 601 5.17 9.62 -17.02
N ARG A 602 5.47 10.78 -17.66
CA ARG A 602 4.95 11.19 -18.98
C ARG A 602 4.86 9.98 -19.92
N GLY A 603 3.68 9.37 -19.92
CA GLY A 603 3.39 8.07 -20.45
C GLY A 603 1.89 8.09 -20.66
N ARG A 604 1.48 7.84 -21.90
CA ARG A 604 0.07 7.94 -22.30
C ARG A 604 -0.78 7.09 -21.36
N VAL A 605 -1.81 7.68 -20.75
CA VAL A 605 -2.84 6.94 -20.03
C VAL A 605 -3.38 5.86 -20.98
N PRO A 606 -3.39 4.57 -20.61
CA PRO A 606 -3.98 3.53 -21.44
C PRO A 606 -5.48 3.78 -21.59
N ARG A 607 -5.96 3.73 -22.83
CA ARG A 607 -7.34 4.12 -23.20
C ARG A 607 -8.01 3.00 -23.98
N VAL A 608 -9.21 2.63 -23.58
CA VAL A 608 -10.07 1.66 -24.29
C VAL A 608 -11.38 2.33 -24.68
N LEU A 609 -11.84 2.13 -25.91
CA LEU A 609 -13.21 2.44 -26.29
C LEU A 609 -14.06 1.17 -26.20
N VAL A 610 -15.06 1.20 -25.32
CA VAL A 610 -16.07 0.15 -25.19
C VAL A 610 -17.24 0.48 -26.12
N VAL A 611 -17.59 -0.46 -26.99
CA VAL A 611 -18.76 -0.36 -27.88
C VAL A 611 -19.74 -1.47 -27.50
N SER A 612 -20.77 -1.16 -26.72
CA SER A 612 -21.58 -2.20 -26.06
C SER A 612 -22.98 -1.71 -25.71
N GLY A 613 -23.91 -2.63 -25.51
CA GLY A 613 -25.24 -2.32 -24.97
C GLY A 613 -25.20 -2.07 -23.46
N THR A 614 -26.19 -1.38 -22.91
CA THR A 614 -26.34 -1.27 -21.46
C THR A 614 -26.99 -2.53 -20.90
N ASP A 615 -26.60 -2.92 -19.69
CA ASP A 615 -27.34 -3.85 -18.85
C ASP A 615 -27.83 -3.12 -17.60
N SER A 616 -29.14 -3.07 -17.39
CA SER A 616 -29.75 -2.37 -16.25
C SER A 616 -29.43 -3.02 -14.90
N CYS A 617 -29.07 -4.31 -14.89
CA CYS A 617 -28.67 -5.01 -13.68
C CYS A 617 -27.24 -4.66 -13.24
N GLY A 618 -26.45 -4.07 -14.14
CA GLY A 618 -25.03 -3.74 -13.91
C GLY A 618 -24.10 -4.96 -13.91
N GLY A 619 -24.59 -6.11 -14.39
CA GLY A 619 -23.90 -7.40 -14.42
C GLY A 619 -23.24 -7.74 -15.75
N ALA A 620 -23.56 -7.06 -16.85
CA ALA A 620 -22.96 -7.27 -18.16
C ALA A 620 -22.84 -5.94 -18.94
N GLY A 621 -22.57 -6.05 -20.25
CA GLY A 621 -22.55 -4.92 -21.17
C GLY A 621 -21.63 -3.79 -20.73
N ALA A 622 -22.01 -2.56 -21.05
CA ALA A 622 -21.27 -1.35 -20.73
C ALA A 622 -20.94 -1.22 -19.23
N ALA A 623 -21.82 -1.68 -18.33
CA ALA A 623 -21.59 -1.59 -16.89
C ALA A 623 -20.47 -2.52 -16.42
N ALA A 624 -20.46 -3.78 -16.86
CA ALA A 624 -19.38 -4.71 -16.58
C ALA A 624 -18.06 -4.21 -17.21
N ASP A 625 -18.12 -3.74 -18.45
CA ASP A 625 -16.95 -3.23 -19.18
C ASP A 625 -16.30 -2.05 -18.44
N LEU A 626 -17.07 -1.02 -18.08
CA LEU A 626 -16.55 0.15 -17.36
C LEU A 626 -16.00 -0.21 -15.98
N ARG A 627 -16.64 -1.13 -15.25
CA ARG A 627 -16.15 -1.57 -13.94
C ARG A 627 -14.87 -2.39 -14.07
N THR A 628 -14.77 -3.26 -15.06
CA THR A 628 -13.54 -4.01 -15.35
C THR A 628 -12.39 -3.08 -15.76
N ALA A 629 -12.66 -2.09 -16.62
CA ALA A 629 -11.62 -1.12 -17.02
C ALA A 629 -11.16 -0.24 -15.85
N ALA A 630 -12.11 0.23 -15.02
CA ALA A 630 -11.79 0.96 -13.80
C ALA A 630 -10.96 0.10 -12.84
N ALA A 631 -11.32 -1.18 -12.66
CA ALA A 631 -10.54 -2.10 -11.83
C ALA A 631 -9.15 -2.36 -12.39
N ALA A 632 -9.02 -2.36 -13.71
CA ALA A 632 -7.74 -2.43 -14.41
C ALA A 632 -7.02 -1.08 -14.49
N GLY A 633 -7.47 0.01 -13.85
CA GLY A 633 -6.79 1.31 -13.93
C GLY A 633 -6.58 1.83 -15.35
N VAL A 634 -7.49 1.51 -16.27
CA VAL A 634 -7.50 1.94 -17.67
C VAL A 634 -8.66 2.90 -17.90
N HIS A 635 -8.42 3.99 -18.63
CA HIS A 635 -9.50 4.90 -18.99
C HIS A 635 -10.39 4.26 -20.06
N ALA A 636 -11.68 4.07 -19.76
CA ALA A 636 -12.65 3.56 -20.72
C ALA A 636 -13.62 4.65 -21.17
N SER A 637 -13.71 4.85 -22.48
CA SER A 637 -14.78 5.60 -23.13
C SER A 637 -15.88 4.64 -23.61
N LEU A 638 -17.10 5.14 -23.83
CA LEU A 638 -18.26 4.31 -24.16
C LEU A 638 -18.97 4.83 -25.42
N ALA A 639 -19.30 3.91 -26.33
CA ALA A 639 -20.29 4.08 -27.38
C ALA A 639 -21.41 3.05 -27.19
N VAL A 640 -22.62 3.54 -26.94
CA VAL A 640 -23.77 2.67 -26.64
C VAL A 640 -24.42 2.19 -27.94
N THR A 641 -24.67 0.89 -28.04
CA THR A 641 -25.32 0.26 -29.20
C THR A 641 -26.82 0.07 -29.01
N GLY A 642 -27.25 -0.09 -27.76
CA GLY A 642 -28.66 -0.27 -27.38
C GLY A 642 -28.83 -0.22 -25.87
N VAL A 643 -30.02 0.14 -25.41
CA VAL A 643 -30.39 0.10 -23.99
C VAL A 643 -31.23 -1.15 -23.75
N THR A 644 -30.83 -1.99 -22.79
CA THR A 644 -31.64 -3.14 -22.36
C THR A 644 -32.30 -2.88 -21.02
N ALA A 645 -33.57 -3.24 -20.90
CA ALA A 645 -34.24 -3.44 -19.62
C ALA A 645 -34.04 -4.91 -19.24
N GLN A 646 -33.01 -5.18 -18.47
CA GLN A 646 -32.55 -6.53 -18.15
C GLN A 646 -32.36 -6.67 -16.63
N ASN A 647 -32.67 -7.85 -16.11
CA ASN A 647 -32.33 -8.25 -14.76
C ASN A 647 -31.70 -9.66 -14.73
N SER A 648 -31.42 -10.21 -13.54
CA SER A 648 -30.82 -11.56 -13.41
C SER A 648 -31.71 -12.70 -13.91
N HIS A 649 -32.99 -12.44 -14.22
CA HIS A 649 -33.92 -13.42 -14.80
C HIS A 649 -33.98 -13.37 -16.33
N GLY A 650 -33.54 -12.26 -16.94
CA GLY A 650 -33.47 -12.15 -18.40
C GLY A 650 -33.68 -10.75 -18.93
N VAL A 651 -33.79 -10.66 -20.26
CA VAL A 651 -33.98 -9.42 -21.00
C VAL A 651 -35.48 -9.19 -21.24
N HIS A 652 -36.01 -8.06 -20.75
CA HIS A 652 -37.43 -7.73 -20.84
C HIS A 652 -37.74 -6.75 -21.97
N ALA A 653 -36.77 -5.91 -22.36
CA ALA A 653 -36.88 -5.03 -23.51
C ALA A 653 -35.50 -4.63 -24.05
N ILE A 654 -35.43 -4.32 -25.34
CA ILE A 654 -34.24 -3.79 -26.01
C ILE A 654 -34.66 -2.57 -26.83
N HIS A 655 -33.98 -1.45 -26.63
CA HIS A 655 -34.08 -0.26 -27.47
C HIS A 655 -32.75 -0.04 -28.20
N VAL A 656 -32.73 -0.35 -29.51
CA VAL A 656 -31.53 -0.21 -30.35
C VAL A 656 -31.32 1.26 -30.72
N LEU A 657 -30.08 1.74 -30.59
CA LEU A 657 -29.74 3.11 -31.01
C LEU A 657 -29.56 3.18 -32.54
N PRO A 658 -29.92 4.30 -33.19
CA PRO A 658 -29.68 4.48 -34.62
C PRO A 658 -28.19 4.29 -34.99
N PRO A 659 -27.85 3.56 -36.07
CA PRO A 659 -26.45 3.31 -36.46
C PRO A 659 -25.63 4.58 -36.69
N ALA A 660 -26.27 5.65 -37.19
CA ALA A 660 -25.62 6.95 -37.35
C ALA A 660 -25.19 7.56 -35.99
N MET A 661 -25.96 7.32 -34.92
CA MET A 661 -25.59 7.74 -33.57
C MET A 661 -24.43 6.90 -33.04
N LEU A 662 -24.40 5.59 -33.32
CA LEU A 662 -23.26 4.74 -32.97
C LEU A 662 -21.97 5.23 -33.65
N ALA A 663 -22.00 5.42 -34.98
CA ALA A 663 -20.86 5.95 -35.73
C ALA A 663 -20.41 7.30 -35.16
N ARG A 664 -21.36 8.20 -34.89
CA ARG A 664 -21.05 9.52 -34.35
C ARG A 664 -20.39 9.47 -32.97
N GLN A 665 -20.83 8.57 -32.08
CA GLN A 665 -20.19 8.35 -30.78
C GLN A 665 -18.73 7.91 -30.97
N VAL A 666 -18.49 6.92 -31.84
CA VAL A 666 -17.13 6.41 -32.12
C VAL A 666 -16.25 7.50 -32.72
N GLU A 667 -16.72 8.22 -33.74
CA GLU A 667 -15.97 9.29 -34.39
C GLU A 667 -15.54 10.38 -33.42
N VAL A 668 -16.48 10.88 -32.61
CA VAL A 668 -16.21 11.98 -31.67
C VAL A 668 -15.23 11.54 -30.59
N VAL A 669 -15.40 10.34 -30.04
CA VAL A 669 -14.47 9.81 -29.02
C VAL A 669 -13.09 9.56 -29.61
N MET A 670 -13.01 8.95 -30.78
CA MET A 670 -11.73 8.62 -31.42
C MET A 670 -10.96 9.86 -31.88
N ALA A 671 -11.66 10.95 -32.25
CA ALA A 671 -11.05 12.20 -32.67
C ALA A 671 -10.46 13.03 -31.51
N ASP A 672 -11.00 12.89 -30.30
CA ASP A 672 -10.58 13.67 -29.12
C ASP A 672 -9.82 12.79 -28.11
N VAL A 673 -10.55 11.96 -27.37
CA VAL A 673 -9.98 11.12 -26.31
C VAL A 673 -9.08 10.04 -26.90
N GLY A 674 -9.46 9.46 -28.03
CA GLY A 674 -8.75 8.34 -28.67
C GLY A 674 -8.76 7.05 -27.86
N ALA A 675 -8.36 5.95 -28.49
CA ALA A 675 -8.20 4.66 -27.81
C ALA A 675 -7.00 3.89 -28.38
N ALA A 676 -6.32 3.12 -27.52
CA ALA A 676 -5.28 2.18 -27.92
C ALA A 676 -5.87 0.80 -28.23
N ALA A 677 -7.00 0.46 -27.63
CA ALA A 677 -7.79 -0.71 -27.97
C ALA A 677 -9.30 -0.38 -28.00
N VAL A 678 -10.05 -1.11 -28.81
CA VAL A 678 -11.51 -1.06 -28.88
C VAL A 678 -12.03 -2.42 -28.46
N LYS A 679 -12.98 -2.45 -27.53
CA LYS A 679 -13.71 -3.67 -27.17
C LYS A 679 -15.13 -3.54 -27.66
N THR A 680 -15.63 -4.54 -28.39
CA THR A 680 -17.07 -4.61 -28.72
C THR A 680 -17.77 -5.60 -27.82
N GLY A 681 -19.02 -5.31 -27.45
CA GLY A 681 -19.97 -6.24 -26.85
C GLY A 681 -21.16 -6.44 -27.80
N MET A 682 -22.38 -6.31 -27.27
CA MET A 682 -23.62 -6.46 -28.06
C MET A 682 -23.66 -5.49 -29.26
N LEU A 683 -23.78 -6.05 -30.46
CA LEU A 683 -24.07 -5.33 -31.71
C LEU A 683 -25.42 -5.83 -32.24
N PRO A 684 -26.49 -5.03 -32.14
CA PRO A 684 -27.85 -5.56 -32.24
C PRO A 684 -28.30 -5.87 -33.67
N ASP A 685 -27.72 -5.22 -34.69
CA ASP A 685 -28.13 -5.39 -36.08
C ASP A 685 -26.98 -5.20 -37.09
N ALA A 686 -27.22 -5.62 -38.33
CA ALA A 686 -26.28 -5.50 -39.44
C ALA A 686 -25.80 -4.06 -39.67
N ALA A 687 -26.71 -3.10 -39.56
CA ALA A 687 -26.41 -1.69 -39.81
C ALA A 687 -25.44 -1.12 -38.76
N SER A 688 -25.55 -1.56 -37.51
CA SER A 688 -24.63 -1.21 -36.42
C SER A 688 -23.23 -1.75 -36.66
N VAL A 689 -23.11 -2.99 -37.16
CA VAL A 689 -21.82 -3.60 -37.52
C VAL A 689 -21.14 -2.82 -38.65
N VAL A 690 -21.89 -2.50 -39.71
CA VAL A 690 -21.39 -1.73 -40.85
C VAL A 690 -20.95 -0.32 -40.41
N ALA A 691 -21.78 0.36 -39.62
CA ALA A 691 -21.49 1.69 -39.10
C ALA A 691 -20.21 1.71 -38.23
N LEU A 692 -20.07 0.73 -37.33
CA LEU A 692 -18.87 0.60 -36.50
C LEU A 692 -17.63 0.31 -37.35
N ALA A 693 -17.69 -0.62 -38.30
CA ALA A 693 -16.57 -0.94 -39.18
C ALA A 693 -16.14 0.28 -40.02
N ALA A 694 -17.09 1.05 -40.53
CA ALA A 694 -16.80 2.29 -41.26
C ALA A 694 -16.10 3.32 -40.37
N ALA A 695 -16.62 3.55 -39.15
CA ALA A 695 -16.02 4.48 -38.20
C ALA A 695 -14.60 4.06 -37.79
N LEU A 696 -14.37 2.77 -37.51
CA LEU A 696 -13.03 2.27 -37.16
C LEU A 696 -12.03 2.36 -38.31
N ARG A 697 -12.45 2.15 -39.56
CA ARG A 697 -11.58 2.34 -40.74
C ARG A 697 -11.24 3.80 -40.99
N ALA A 698 -12.11 4.73 -40.59
CA ALA A 698 -11.87 6.16 -40.71
C ALA A 698 -10.91 6.72 -39.64
N CYS A 699 -10.58 5.93 -38.61
CA CYS A 699 -9.66 6.34 -37.56
C CYS A 699 -8.22 6.54 -38.10
N PRO A 700 -7.51 7.59 -37.67
CA PRO A 700 -6.12 7.82 -38.07
C PRO A 700 -5.17 6.76 -37.49
N ALA A 701 -4.11 6.44 -38.24
CA ALA A 701 -3.12 5.45 -37.84
C ALA A 701 -2.25 5.91 -36.63
N PRO A 702 -1.77 4.98 -35.78
CA PRO A 702 -2.00 3.54 -35.83
C PRO A 702 -3.41 3.16 -35.38
N ALA A 703 -4.02 2.20 -36.08
CA ALA A 703 -5.34 1.69 -35.73
C ALA A 703 -5.33 1.03 -34.34
N PRO A 704 -6.38 1.21 -33.53
CA PRO A 704 -6.47 0.58 -32.22
C PRO A 704 -6.61 -0.94 -32.35
N ALA A 705 -6.10 -1.67 -31.36
CA ALA A 705 -6.32 -3.12 -31.30
C ALA A 705 -7.81 -3.41 -31.07
N LEU A 706 -8.44 -4.21 -31.94
CA LEU A 706 -9.86 -4.53 -31.82
C LEU A 706 -10.04 -5.90 -31.15
N VAL A 707 -10.63 -5.89 -29.95
CA VAL A 707 -11.11 -7.08 -29.24
C VAL A 707 -12.62 -7.20 -29.48
N LEU A 708 -13.00 -8.15 -30.32
CA LEU A 708 -14.38 -8.37 -30.71
C LEU A 708 -14.98 -9.51 -29.86
N ASP A 709 -15.83 -9.17 -28.89
CA ASP A 709 -16.68 -10.14 -28.17
C ASP A 709 -18.00 -10.29 -28.93
N PRO A 710 -18.22 -11.41 -29.65
CA PRO A 710 -19.34 -11.56 -30.57
C PRO A 710 -20.61 -11.96 -29.81
N VAL A 711 -21.13 -11.04 -29.00
CA VAL A 711 -22.32 -11.28 -28.17
C VAL A 711 -23.56 -11.40 -29.06
N LEU A 712 -24.06 -12.62 -29.23
CA LEU A 712 -25.28 -12.92 -29.99
C LEU A 712 -26.50 -13.21 -29.09
N LEU A 713 -26.24 -13.80 -27.92
CA LEU A 713 -27.24 -14.21 -26.94
C LEU A 713 -26.89 -13.61 -25.58
N SER A 714 -27.91 -13.32 -24.78
CA SER A 714 -27.74 -12.99 -23.37
C SER A 714 -27.29 -14.23 -22.59
N THR A 715 -26.79 -14.03 -21.38
CA THR A 715 -26.39 -15.16 -20.52
C THR A 715 -27.60 -16.01 -20.09
N THR A 716 -28.82 -15.46 -20.15
CA THR A 716 -30.10 -16.16 -19.93
C THR A 716 -30.67 -16.81 -21.20
N GLY A 717 -30.03 -16.62 -22.36
CA GLY A 717 -30.41 -17.23 -23.64
C GLY A 717 -31.28 -16.37 -24.56
N ASP A 718 -31.58 -15.13 -24.18
CA ASP A 718 -32.36 -14.19 -24.98
C ASP A 718 -31.55 -13.68 -26.18
N SER A 719 -32.19 -13.56 -27.35
CA SER A 719 -31.53 -13.01 -28.53
C SER A 719 -31.20 -11.53 -28.35
N LEU A 720 -29.92 -11.18 -28.50
CA LEU A 720 -29.41 -9.81 -28.43
C LEU A 720 -28.99 -9.25 -29.81
N ALA A 721 -29.00 -10.11 -30.84
CA ALA A 721 -28.61 -9.79 -32.21
C ALA A 721 -29.67 -10.27 -33.20
N GLN A 722 -30.02 -9.42 -34.16
CA GLN A 722 -30.92 -9.78 -35.26
C GLN A 722 -30.27 -10.82 -36.19
N PRO A 723 -31.07 -11.66 -36.87
CA PRO A 723 -30.55 -12.59 -37.87
C PRO A 723 -29.67 -11.91 -38.92
N GLY A 724 -28.49 -12.47 -39.17
CA GLY A 724 -27.56 -11.96 -40.19
C GLY A 724 -26.43 -11.08 -39.64
N VAL A 725 -26.44 -10.73 -38.35
CA VAL A 725 -25.31 -10.05 -37.69
C VAL A 725 -24.02 -10.87 -37.84
N GLU A 726 -24.07 -12.19 -37.76
CA GLU A 726 -22.91 -13.09 -37.88
C GLU A 726 -22.23 -12.98 -39.25
N ALA A 727 -23.02 -12.82 -40.32
CA ALA A 727 -22.49 -12.58 -41.67
C ALA A 727 -21.77 -11.23 -41.75
N MET A 728 -22.36 -10.18 -41.15
CA MET A 728 -21.76 -8.85 -41.15
C MET A 728 -20.50 -8.75 -40.28
N LEU A 729 -20.46 -9.47 -39.15
CA LEU A 729 -19.25 -9.57 -38.33
C LEU A 729 -18.09 -10.15 -39.15
N ARG A 730 -18.34 -11.25 -39.87
CA ARG A 730 -17.36 -11.90 -40.75
C ARG A 730 -16.89 -10.99 -41.88
N GLU A 731 -17.82 -10.30 -42.54
CA GLU A 731 -17.50 -9.46 -43.70
C GLU A 731 -16.77 -8.18 -43.31
N HIS A 732 -17.14 -7.55 -42.18
CA HIS A 732 -16.72 -6.18 -41.90
C HIS A 732 -15.81 -6.01 -40.69
N LEU A 733 -15.99 -6.77 -39.60
CA LEU A 733 -15.20 -6.59 -38.36
C LEU A 733 -14.10 -7.63 -38.19
N PHE A 734 -14.27 -8.87 -38.65
CA PHE A 734 -13.23 -9.90 -38.58
C PHE A 734 -11.92 -9.46 -39.24
N PRO A 735 -11.91 -8.83 -40.44
CA PRO A 735 -10.67 -8.34 -41.06
C PRO A 735 -9.97 -7.24 -40.27
N LEU A 736 -10.67 -6.58 -39.33
CA LEU A 736 -10.12 -5.55 -38.46
C LEU A 736 -9.75 -6.08 -37.07
N ALA A 737 -10.24 -7.26 -36.70
CA ALA A 737 -10.14 -7.77 -35.34
C ALA A 737 -8.72 -8.26 -35.04
N THR A 738 -8.13 -7.68 -34.00
CA THR A 738 -6.89 -8.20 -33.41
C THR A 738 -7.15 -9.52 -32.71
N LEU A 739 -8.28 -9.63 -32.00
CA LEU A 739 -8.71 -10.84 -31.32
C LEU A 739 -10.24 -10.93 -31.34
N ILE A 740 -10.77 -12.12 -31.62
CA ILE A 740 -12.18 -12.45 -31.32
C ILE A 740 -12.27 -13.38 -30.11
N THR A 741 -13.31 -13.23 -29.29
CA THR A 741 -13.47 -14.02 -28.05
C THR A 741 -14.78 -14.81 -27.97
N PRO A 742 -15.15 -15.65 -28.97
CA PRO A 742 -16.42 -16.39 -28.94
C PRO A 742 -16.47 -17.48 -27.85
N ASN A 743 -17.64 -17.67 -27.24
CA ASN A 743 -17.96 -18.92 -26.52
C ASN A 743 -18.35 -20.03 -27.52
N LEU A 744 -18.64 -21.25 -27.03
CA LEU A 744 -18.94 -22.38 -27.93
C LEU A 744 -20.19 -22.16 -28.80
N PRO A 745 -21.35 -21.72 -28.26
CA PRO A 745 -22.50 -21.36 -29.08
C PRO A 745 -22.19 -20.27 -30.12
N GLU A 746 -21.49 -19.20 -29.71
CA GLU A 746 -21.11 -18.10 -30.60
C GLU A 746 -20.16 -18.58 -31.71
N ALA A 747 -19.18 -19.42 -31.39
CA ALA A 747 -18.25 -19.98 -32.36
C ALA A 747 -18.98 -20.83 -33.41
N ALA A 748 -19.93 -21.67 -33.00
CA ALA A 748 -20.78 -22.44 -33.91
C ALA A 748 -21.63 -21.53 -34.82
N ALA A 749 -22.26 -20.51 -34.24
CA ALA A 749 -23.09 -19.56 -35.00
C ALA A 749 -22.27 -18.76 -36.03
N LEU A 750 -21.06 -18.33 -35.67
CA LEU A 750 -20.17 -17.58 -36.55
C LEU A 750 -19.67 -18.42 -37.73
N LEU A 751 -19.46 -19.72 -37.54
CA LEU A 751 -19.09 -20.64 -38.62
C LEU A 751 -20.28 -20.92 -39.55
N GLY A 752 -21.49 -21.01 -38.99
CA GLY A 752 -22.75 -21.07 -39.75
C GLY A 752 -23.04 -22.43 -40.39
N ASP A 753 -22.31 -23.48 -40.02
CA ASP A 753 -22.53 -24.86 -40.48
C ASP A 753 -23.43 -25.69 -39.54
N GLY A 754 -23.88 -25.08 -38.43
CA GLY A 754 -24.79 -25.70 -37.46
C GLY A 754 -24.13 -26.75 -36.57
N ARG A 755 -22.80 -26.89 -36.60
CA ARG A 755 -22.11 -27.92 -35.79
C ARG A 755 -22.11 -27.55 -34.32
N ALA A 756 -22.27 -28.55 -33.45
CA ALA A 756 -22.03 -28.38 -32.02
C ALA A 756 -20.54 -28.57 -31.72
N ILE A 757 -19.95 -27.66 -30.94
CA ILE A 757 -18.58 -27.80 -30.42
C ILE A 757 -18.68 -28.40 -29.03
N VAL A 758 -18.37 -29.70 -28.92
CA VAL A 758 -18.62 -30.49 -27.70
C VAL A 758 -17.36 -30.93 -26.97
N ASP A 759 -16.19 -30.77 -27.60
CA ASP A 759 -14.90 -31.17 -27.05
C ASP A 759 -13.78 -30.19 -27.43
N LEU A 760 -12.58 -30.47 -26.92
CA LEU A 760 -11.41 -29.61 -27.12
C LEU A 760 -10.89 -29.68 -28.57
N GLU A 761 -11.10 -30.80 -29.26
CA GLU A 761 -10.69 -30.95 -30.67
C GLU A 761 -11.56 -30.07 -31.57
N GLY A 762 -12.87 -30.08 -31.34
CA GLY A 762 -13.82 -29.17 -31.97
C GLY A 762 -13.50 -27.71 -31.67
N MET A 763 -13.06 -27.37 -30.46
CA MET A 763 -12.60 -26.01 -30.15
C MET A 763 -11.37 -25.60 -30.97
N ARG A 764 -10.37 -26.49 -31.10
CA ARG A 764 -9.18 -26.25 -31.93
C ARG A 764 -9.53 -26.11 -33.41
N ALA A 765 -10.43 -26.96 -33.92
CA ALA A 765 -10.92 -26.87 -35.30
C ALA A 765 -11.65 -25.54 -35.54
N ALA A 766 -12.55 -25.15 -34.63
CA ALA A 766 -13.26 -23.88 -34.68
C ALA A 766 -12.30 -22.68 -34.63
N ALA A 767 -11.27 -22.71 -33.77
CA ALA A 767 -10.28 -21.64 -33.72
C ALA A 767 -9.54 -21.45 -35.05
N ARG A 768 -9.15 -22.54 -35.73
CA ARG A 768 -8.49 -22.49 -37.04
C ARG A 768 -9.40 -21.93 -38.13
N GLU A 769 -10.63 -22.43 -38.20
CA GLU A 769 -11.59 -22.01 -39.21
C GLU A 769 -12.02 -20.56 -39.01
N LEU A 770 -12.28 -20.14 -37.77
CA LEU A 770 -12.59 -18.74 -37.46
C LEU A 770 -11.43 -17.80 -37.78
N HIS A 771 -10.18 -18.22 -37.54
CA HIS A 771 -9.00 -17.44 -37.90
C HIS A 771 -8.90 -17.26 -39.43
N ALA A 772 -9.23 -18.31 -40.20
CA ALA A 772 -9.24 -18.24 -41.67
C ALA A 772 -10.26 -17.22 -42.22
N LEU A 773 -11.23 -16.78 -41.41
CA LEU A 773 -12.21 -15.76 -41.79
C LEU A 773 -11.70 -14.31 -41.60
N GLY A 774 -10.47 -14.11 -41.13
CA GLY A 774 -9.81 -12.79 -41.11
C GLY A 774 -9.25 -12.25 -39.78
N PRO A 775 -9.71 -12.64 -38.57
CA PRO A 775 -9.16 -12.06 -37.33
C PRO A 775 -7.71 -12.52 -37.11
N SER A 776 -6.88 -11.64 -36.56
CA SER A 776 -5.46 -11.96 -36.33
C SER A 776 -5.25 -13.03 -35.25
N TRP A 777 -6.17 -13.09 -34.28
CA TRP A 777 -6.18 -14.08 -33.21
C TRP A 777 -7.61 -14.52 -32.91
N VAL A 778 -7.76 -15.76 -32.45
CA VAL A 778 -9.05 -16.33 -32.00
C VAL A 778 -8.88 -16.93 -30.62
N LEU A 779 -9.75 -16.56 -29.67
CA LEU A 779 -9.88 -17.19 -28.35
C LEU A 779 -11.26 -17.85 -28.22
N VAL A 780 -11.32 -19.17 -28.36
CA VAL A 780 -12.55 -19.95 -28.14
C VAL A 780 -12.68 -20.26 -26.65
N LYS A 781 -13.72 -19.73 -25.99
CA LYS A 781 -13.96 -19.85 -24.54
C LYS A 781 -14.64 -21.20 -24.23
N GLY A 782 -14.00 -22.04 -23.40
CA GLY A 782 -14.45 -23.42 -23.14
C GLY A 782 -15.35 -23.59 -21.91
N GLY A 783 -15.77 -22.50 -21.25
CA GLY A 783 -16.65 -22.57 -20.07
C GLY A 783 -17.94 -23.39 -20.27
N HIS A 784 -18.41 -23.50 -21.52
CA HIS A 784 -19.63 -24.23 -21.91
C HIS A 784 -19.39 -25.70 -22.31
N LEU A 785 -18.16 -26.22 -22.21
CA LEU A 785 -17.90 -27.63 -22.50
C LEU A 785 -18.68 -28.54 -21.52
N PRO A 786 -19.22 -29.68 -21.98
CA PRO A 786 -19.82 -30.69 -21.12
C PRO A 786 -18.87 -31.14 -20.01
N ALA A 787 -19.41 -31.52 -18.84
CA ALA A 787 -18.58 -31.92 -17.69
C ALA A 787 -17.65 -33.10 -18.00
N GLU A 788 -18.09 -34.04 -18.84
CA GLU A 788 -17.29 -35.18 -19.29
C GLU A 788 -16.11 -34.74 -20.18
N ALA A 789 -16.36 -33.85 -21.14
CA ALA A 789 -15.32 -33.27 -21.99
C ALA A 789 -14.32 -32.42 -21.18
N ARG A 790 -14.77 -31.70 -20.14
CA ARG A 790 -13.88 -30.97 -19.22
C ARG A 790 -12.97 -31.91 -18.43
N ARG A 791 -13.46 -33.09 -18.03
CA ARG A 791 -12.66 -34.12 -17.34
C ARG A 791 -11.62 -34.76 -18.28
N GLU A 792 -11.99 -35.00 -19.54
CA GLU A 792 -11.07 -35.57 -20.54
C GLU A 792 -9.96 -34.58 -20.92
N ALA A 793 -10.29 -33.30 -21.08
CA ALA A 793 -9.32 -32.22 -21.32
C ALA A 793 -8.27 -32.11 -20.18
N ALA A 794 -8.67 -32.33 -18.93
CA ALA A 794 -7.75 -32.35 -17.79
C ALA A 794 -6.81 -33.58 -17.77
N GLY A 795 -7.17 -34.68 -18.44
CA GLY A 795 -6.41 -35.94 -18.43
C GLY A 795 -5.24 -36.02 -19.42
N ARG A 796 -5.26 -35.25 -20.51
CA ARG A 796 -4.23 -35.32 -21.57
C ARG A 796 -2.94 -34.53 -21.27
N GLY A 797 -2.95 -33.65 -20.26
CA GLY A 797 -1.76 -32.92 -19.81
C GLY A 797 -0.89 -33.65 -18.76
N ALA A 798 -1.34 -34.80 -18.25
CA ALA A 798 -0.69 -35.54 -17.16
C ALA A 798 -0.20 -36.96 -17.55
N ALA A 799 -0.25 -37.32 -18.83
CA ALA A 799 0.17 -38.65 -19.30
C ALA A 799 1.67 -38.68 -19.66
N ALA A 800 2.55 -38.38 -18.70
CA ALA A 800 3.98 -38.68 -18.81
C ALA A 800 4.69 -38.80 -17.44
N ALA A 801 4.03 -39.25 -16.37
CA ALA A 801 4.75 -39.76 -15.20
C ALA A 801 3.84 -40.56 -14.25
N SER A 802 4.29 -41.77 -13.94
CA SER A 802 3.91 -42.63 -12.80
C SER A 802 2.53 -43.30 -12.80
N SER A 803 2.57 -44.60 -13.09
CA SER A 803 1.65 -45.64 -12.63
C SER A 803 1.85 -45.90 -11.12
N GLY A 804 0.88 -45.51 -10.29
CA GLY A 804 0.79 -45.83 -8.86
C GLY A 804 -0.68 -45.77 -8.40
N PRO A 805 -1.07 -46.53 -7.36
CA PRO A 805 -2.47 -46.76 -7.04
C PRO A 805 -3.12 -45.56 -6.35
N GLU A 806 -4.32 -45.23 -6.84
CA GLU A 806 -5.37 -44.35 -6.33
C GLU A 806 -5.02 -43.28 -5.27
N GLN A 807 -5.03 -42.01 -5.73
CA GLN A 807 -5.08 -40.80 -4.91
C GLN A 807 -6.29 -39.91 -5.31
N PRO A 808 -6.80 -39.04 -4.41
CA PRO A 808 -8.17 -38.53 -4.43
C PRO A 808 -8.40 -37.32 -5.35
N SER A 809 -9.61 -37.25 -5.93
CA SER A 809 -10.29 -36.14 -6.63
C SER A 809 -9.45 -35.21 -7.53
N ARG A 810 -9.40 -35.49 -8.85
CA ARG A 810 -8.89 -34.55 -9.87
C ARG A 810 -9.70 -33.26 -9.87
N GLN A 811 -9.05 -32.12 -9.60
CA GLN A 811 -9.66 -30.78 -9.67
C GLN A 811 -10.05 -30.44 -11.11
N GLN A 812 -11.32 -30.10 -11.36
CA GLN A 812 -11.83 -29.77 -12.70
C GLN A 812 -11.34 -28.37 -13.14
N THR A 813 -11.07 -28.19 -14.43
CA THR A 813 -10.56 -26.96 -15.03
C THR A 813 -11.44 -26.44 -16.17
N VAL A 814 -11.31 -25.15 -16.48
CA VAL A 814 -11.91 -24.50 -17.66
C VAL A 814 -10.82 -24.09 -18.63
N THR A 815 -10.76 -24.76 -19.77
CA THR A 815 -9.75 -24.55 -20.83
C THR A 815 -10.32 -23.68 -21.94
N ASP A 816 -9.62 -22.61 -22.30
CA ASP A 816 -9.86 -21.85 -23.53
C ASP A 816 -8.76 -22.14 -24.55
N VAL A 817 -9.08 -21.99 -25.83
CA VAL A 817 -8.15 -22.25 -26.94
C VAL A 817 -7.82 -20.94 -27.65
N LEU A 818 -6.55 -20.55 -27.64
CA LEU A 818 -6.01 -19.36 -28.30
C LEU A 818 -5.20 -19.76 -29.53
N PHE A 819 -5.45 -19.11 -30.67
CA PHE A 819 -4.79 -19.41 -31.94
C PHE A 819 -4.41 -18.12 -32.69
N ASP A 820 -3.21 -18.10 -33.29
CA ASP A 820 -2.63 -16.96 -34.05
C ASP A 820 -2.38 -17.27 -35.53
N GLY A 821 -2.91 -18.39 -36.02
CA GLY A 821 -2.64 -18.89 -37.37
C GLY A 821 -1.48 -19.89 -37.44
N ARG A 822 -0.63 -19.98 -36.41
CA ARG A 822 0.53 -20.89 -36.36
C ARG A 822 0.53 -21.78 -35.13
N THR A 823 0.39 -21.17 -33.95
CA THR A 823 0.50 -21.78 -32.64
C THR A 823 -0.86 -21.92 -32.00
N MET A 824 -1.20 -23.15 -31.60
CA MET A 824 -2.40 -23.46 -30.83
C MET A 824 -2.04 -23.55 -29.34
N LEU A 825 -2.67 -22.72 -28.51
CA LEU A 825 -2.39 -22.64 -27.08
C LEU A 825 -3.65 -22.91 -26.26
N GLU A 826 -3.54 -23.84 -25.33
CA GLU A 826 -4.59 -24.12 -24.35
C GLU A 826 -4.30 -23.41 -23.04
N LEU A 827 -5.27 -22.64 -22.57
CA LEU A 827 -5.16 -21.83 -21.37
C LEU A 827 -6.22 -22.30 -20.38
N SER A 828 -5.79 -22.90 -19.27
CA SER A 828 -6.67 -23.49 -18.27
C SER A 828 -6.57 -22.74 -16.94
N GLU A 829 -7.70 -22.57 -16.26
CA GLU A 829 -7.78 -22.13 -14.86
C GLU A 829 -8.72 -23.09 -14.09
N PRO A 830 -8.65 -23.18 -12.75
CA PRO A 830 -9.56 -24.01 -11.97
C PRO A 830 -11.03 -23.64 -12.20
N LEU A 831 -11.92 -24.63 -12.27
CA LEU A 831 -13.35 -24.38 -12.40
C LEU A 831 -13.89 -23.74 -11.11
N VAL A 832 -14.50 -22.56 -11.25
CA VAL A 832 -15.28 -21.95 -10.17
C VAL A 832 -16.73 -22.39 -10.33
N VAL A 833 -17.24 -23.22 -9.41
CA VAL A 833 -18.67 -23.53 -9.32
C VAL A 833 -19.35 -22.33 -8.67
N SER A 834 -20.21 -21.64 -9.41
CA SER A 834 -20.95 -20.47 -8.92
C SER A 834 -22.16 -20.20 -9.82
N ASP A 835 -23.23 -19.68 -9.23
CA ASP A 835 -24.36 -19.11 -9.95
C ASP A 835 -24.09 -17.66 -10.37
N ASN A 836 -23.08 -16.99 -9.78
CA ASN A 836 -22.66 -15.63 -10.10
C ASN A 836 -21.76 -15.61 -11.35
N VAL A 837 -22.31 -15.94 -12.51
CA VAL A 837 -21.56 -16.03 -13.80
C VAL A 837 -22.02 -15.01 -14.84
N HIS A 838 -23.00 -14.18 -14.50
CA HIS A 838 -23.47 -13.13 -15.38
C HIS A 838 -22.37 -12.07 -15.57
N GLY A 839 -22.02 -11.79 -16.83
CA GLY A 839 -20.97 -10.84 -17.21
C GLY A 839 -19.57 -11.40 -17.43
N THR A 840 -19.38 -12.72 -17.32
CA THR A 840 -18.06 -13.37 -17.48
C THR A 840 -17.40 -13.08 -18.82
N GLY A 841 -18.16 -13.15 -19.92
CA GLY A 841 -17.69 -12.81 -21.26
C GLY A 841 -17.23 -11.35 -21.38
N CYS A 842 -18.08 -10.40 -20.97
CA CYS A 842 -17.78 -8.96 -21.02
C CYS A 842 -16.55 -8.62 -20.19
N CYS A 843 -16.45 -9.18 -18.98
CA CYS A 843 -15.30 -9.04 -18.10
C CYS A 843 -14.00 -9.53 -18.74
N LEU A 844 -14.00 -10.73 -19.33
CA LEU A 844 -12.81 -11.29 -19.98
C LEU A 844 -12.37 -10.43 -21.16
N ALA A 845 -13.27 -10.13 -22.09
CA ALA A 845 -12.96 -9.36 -23.29
C ALA A 845 -12.44 -7.95 -22.94
N THR A 846 -13.07 -7.30 -21.96
CA THR A 846 -12.64 -5.97 -21.51
C THR A 846 -11.31 -6.01 -20.78
N ALA A 847 -11.06 -7.00 -19.92
CA ALA A 847 -9.75 -7.17 -19.30
C ALA A 847 -8.65 -7.42 -20.36
N ILE A 848 -8.93 -8.17 -21.44
CA ILE A 848 -7.99 -8.34 -22.56
C ILE A 848 -7.72 -6.99 -23.23
N ALA A 849 -8.76 -6.23 -23.57
CA ALA A 849 -8.60 -4.92 -24.21
C ALA A 849 -7.79 -3.94 -23.36
N CYS A 850 -7.99 -3.95 -22.03
CA CYS A 850 -7.21 -3.16 -21.08
C CYS A 850 -5.72 -3.53 -21.10
N GLU A 851 -5.40 -4.81 -21.13
CA GLU A 851 -4.01 -5.29 -21.19
C GLU A 851 -3.35 -4.99 -22.55
N LEU A 852 -4.09 -5.06 -23.66
CA LEU A 852 -3.61 -4.63 -24.97
C LEU A 852 -3.36 -3.12 -25.02
N ALA A 853 -4.25 -2.31 -24.42
CA ALA A 853 -4.09 -0.86 -24.33
C ALA A 853 -2.86 -0.45 -23.51
N ARG A 854 -2.37 -1.33 -22.63
CA ARG A 854 -1.11 -1.19 -21.88
C ARG A 854 0.14 -1.60 -22.67
N GLY A 855 -0.03 -2.14 -23.87
CA GLY A 855 1.07 -2.58 -24.74
C GLY A 855 1.49 -4.04 -24.56
N HIS A 856 0.72 -4.86 -23.83
CA HIS A 856 1.01 -6.29 -23.73
C HIS A 856 0.71 -7.03 -25.04
N SER A 857 1.44 -8.13 -25.31
CA SER A 857 1.12 -9.03 -26.42
C SER A 857 -0.23 -9.72 -26.21
N VAL A 858 -0.86 -10.26 -27.27
CA VAL A 858 -2.17 -10.93 -27.18
C VAL A 858 -2.17 -12.08 -26.17
N LEU A 859 -1.18 -12.97 -26.22
CA LEU A 859 -1.03 -14.03 -25.23
C LEU A 859 -0.88 -13.47 -23.80
N ALA A 860 -0.12 -12.37 -23.68
CA ALA A 860 0.07 -11.69 -22.40
C ALA A 860 -1.19 -10.93 -21.91
N ALA A 861 -2.07 -10.51 -22.80
CA ALA A 861 -3.35 -9.95 -22.42
C ALA A 861 -4.30 -11.07 -21.97
N VAL A 862 -4.41 -12.14 -22.76
CA VAL A 862 -5.33 -13.25 -22.51
C VAL A 862 -5.06 -13.97 -21.19
N ARG A 863 -3.82 -14.38 -20.85
CA ARG A 863 -3.62 -15.10 -19.55
C ARG A 863 -3.86 -14.19 -18.34
N ARG A 864 -3.59 -12.89 -18.44
CA ARG A 864 -3.82 -11.92 -17.34
C ARG A 864 -5.32 -11.75 -17.15
N ALA A 865 -6.05 -11.53 -18.25
CA ALA A 865 -7.50 -11.40 -18.24
C ALA A 865 -8.22 -12.67 -17.78
N LYS A 866 -7.78 -13.86 -18.21
CA LYS A 866 -8.37 -15.13 -17.75
C LYS A 866 -8.19 -15.32 -16.24
N ARG A 867 -7.03 -14.96 -15.70
CA ARG A 867 -6.75 -15.01 -14.27
C ARG A 867 -7.54 -13.96 -13.47
N TYR A 868 -7.70 -12.76 -14.02
CA TYR A 868 -8.61 -11.74 -13.46
C TYR A 868 -10.01 -12.32 -13.30
N LEU A 869 -10.58 -12.83 -14.41
CA LEU A 869 -11.92 -13.37 -14.43
C LEU A 869 -12.07 -14.51 -13.41
N TRP A 870 -11.11 -15.43 -13.34
CA TRP A 870 -11.13 -16.53 -12.39
C TRP A 870 -11.23 -16.05 -10.94
N ARG A 871 -10.43 -15.05 -10.55
CA ARG A 871 -10.48 -14.46 -9.20
C ARG A 871 -11.76 -13.67 -8.95
N THR A 872 -12.22 -12.90 -9.94
CA THR A 872 -13.49 -12.18 -9.85
C THR A 872 -14.64 -13.14 -9.62
N LEU A 873 -14.65 -14.28 -10.31
CA LEU A 873 -15.61 -15.36 -10.11
C LEU A 873 -15.51 -16.00 -8.73
N GLU A 874 -14.29 -16.30 -8.26
CA GLU A 874 -14.06 -16.86 -6.93
C GLU A 874 -14.57 -15.93 -5.83
N ARG A 875 -14.21 -14.64 -5.87
CA ARG A 875 -14.65 -13.63 -4.89
C ARG A 875 -16.13 -13.29 -5.00
N SER A 876 -16.72 -13.47 -6.18
CA SER A 876 -18.16 -13.25 -6.38
C SER A 876 -19.01 -14.45 -5.96
N ARG A 877 -18.40 -15.59 -5.61
CA ARG A 877 -19.13 -16.81 -5.27
C ARG A 877 -20.01 -16.59 -4.04
N GLY A 878 -21.30 -16.79 -4.21
CA GLY A 878 -22.26 -16.74 -3.10
C GLY A 878 -22.72 -15.33 -2.74
N LEU A 879 -22.35 -14.31 -3.53
CA LEU A 879 -22.91 -12.97 -3.34
C LEU A 879 -24.41 -12.96 -3.71
N PRO A 880 -25.30 -12.44 -2.85
CA PRO A 880 -26.74 -12.44 -3.08
C PRO A 880 -27.17 -11.31 -4.04
N LEU A 881 -26.58 -11.23 -5.23
CA LEU A 881 -26.84 -10.19 -6.24
C LEU A 881 -27.82 -10.67 -7.31
N GLY A 882 -29.11 -10.49 -7.00
CA GLY A 882 -30.23 -11.03 -7.78
C GLY A 882 -30.45 -12.52 -7.49
N ASP A 883 -31.59 -13.06 -7.92
CA ASP A 883 -32.06 -14.42 -7.62
C ASP A 883 -32.35 -15.30 -8.85
N GLY A 884 -32.18 -14.75 -10.05
CA GLY A 884 -32.30 -15.50 -11.30
C GLY A 884 -31.21 -16.56 -11.52
N PRO A 885 -31.32 -17.37 -12.59
CA PRO A 885 -30.50 -18.55 -12.83
C PRO A 885 -29.02 -18.26 -13.03
N GLN A 886 -28.67 -17.01 -13.37
CA GLN A 886 -27.30 -16.53 -13.42
C GLN A 886 -27.22 -15.17 -12.74
N ARG A 887 -26.67 -15.16 -11.53
CA ARG A 887 -26.53 -13.98 -10.68
C ARG A 887 -25.37 -13.10 -11.13
N THR A 888 -25.41 -11.84 -10.72
CA THR A 888 -24.41 -10.85 -11.11
C THR A 888 -23.08 -11.08 -10.38
N MET A 889 -21.98 -10.97 -11.12
CA MET A 889 -20.63 -10.91 -10.55
C MET A 889 -20.33 -9.52 -9.97
N ASN A 890 -19.44 -9.46 -8.99
CA ASN A 890 -18.93 -8.19 -8.47
C ASN A 890 -17.55 -7.85 -9.10
N PHE A 891 -17.57 -6.91 -10.03
CA PHE A 891 -16.39 -6.43 -10.76
C PHE A 891 -15.45 -5.53 -9.92
N GLY A 892 -15.91 -5.05 -8.75
CA GLY A 892 -15.19 -4.08 -7.90
C GLY A 892 -14.30 -4.68 -6.81
N TRP A 893 -14.35 -6.00 -6.58
CA TRP A 893 -13.58 -6.66 -5.50
C TRP A 893 -12.19 -7.14 -5.93
N ALA A 894 -11.79 -6.87 -7.17
CA ALA A 894 -10.44 -7.13 -7.67
C ALA A 894 -9.55 -5.86 -7.68
N THR A 895 -10.00 -4.74 -7.08
CA THR A 895 -9.22 -3.50 -6.95
C THR A 895 -8.32 -3.46 -5.72
N ALA A 896 -8.63 -4.25 -4.69
CA ALA A 896 -7.64 -4.62 -3.70
C ALA A 896 -6.73 -5.64 -4.39
N ASP A 897 -5.51 -5.21 -4.72
CA ASP A 897 -4.40 -6.07 -5.08
C ASP A 897 -4.37 -6.69 -6.49
N TRP A 898 -4.78 -5.98 -7.55
CA TRP A 898 -4.44 -6.43 -8.92
C TRP A 898 -2.92 -6.69 -9.11
N ALA A 899 -2.07 -5.84 -8.50
CA ALA A 899 -0.62 -6.00 -8.51
C ALA A 899 -0.09 -6.85 -7.34
N ALA A 900 -0.67 -6.79 -6.15
CA ALA A 900 -0.17 -7.52 -4.97
C ALA A 900 -0.71 -8.96 -4.86
N ASP A 901 -1.88 -9.28 -5.42
CA ASP A 901 -2.45 -10.63 -5.41
C ASP A 901 -1.76 -11.51 -6.47
N LEU A 902 -1.16 -10.93 -7.51
CA LEU A 902 -0.25 -11.64 -8.41
C LEU A 902 1.06 -12.04 -7.68
N ALA A 903 1.41 -11.34 -6.60
CA ALA A 903 2.54 -11.68 -5.73
C ALA A 903 2.15 -12.62 -4.57
N ALA A 904 0.89 -12.60 -4.10
CA ALA A 904 0.43 -13.37 -2.94
C ALA A 904 -0.13 -14.78 -3.26
N ALA A 905 -0.64 -15.02 -4.48
CA ALA A 905 -1.08 -16.36 -4.86
C ALA A 905 0.13 -17.22 -5.27
N GLY A 906 0.71 -17.92 -4.31
CA GLY A 906 1.78 -18.92 -4.49
C GLY A 906 1.40 -20.16 -5.32
N VAL A 907 0.55 -20.02 -6.33
CA VAL A 907 0.45 -20.98 -7.43
C VAL A 907 1.57 -20.60 -8.40
N PRO A 908 2.51 -21.50 -8.73
CA PRO A 908 3.50 -21.22 -9.75
C PRO A 908 2.73 -20.82 -11.01
N MET A 909 2.86 -19.55 -11.37
CA MET A 909 2.62 -19.09 -12.74
C MET A 909 3.30 -20.11 -13.64
N PRO A 910 2.60 -20.84 -14.54
CA PRO A 910 3.31 -21.48 -15.62
C PRO A 910 4.06 -20.33 -16.30
N PRO A 911 5.38 -20.47 -16.51
CA PRO A 911 6.22 -19.36 -16.88
C PRO A 911 5.57 -18.63 -18.05
N ARG A 912 5.16 -17.38 -17.82
CA ARG A 912 5.26 -16.44 -18.92
C ARG A 912 6.74 -16.26 -19.07
N VAL A 913 7.25 -16.97 -20.05
CA VAL A 913 8.50 -16.70 -20.71
C VAL A 913 8.36 -15.27 -21.26
N PRO A 914 8.88 -14.17 -20.64
CA PRO A 914 9.56 -13.23 -21.51
C PRO A 914 10.64 -14.08 -22.16
N ASN A 915 10.67 -14.13 -23.50
CA ASN A 915 11.65 -14.80 -24.34
C ASN A 915 12.68 -15.54 -23.52
N ALA A 916 12.69 -16.88 -23.48
CA ALA A 916 13.75 -17.63 -22.82
C ALA A 916 15.02 -17.00 -23.35
N ALA A 917 15.64 -16.14 -22.54
CA ALA A 917 16.64 -15.24 -23.06
C ALA A 917 17.68 -16.20 -23.59
N ASP A 918 18.05 -16.09 -24.85
CA ASP A 918 18.89 -17.13 -25.42
C ASP A 918 20.20 -17.12 -24.62
N LEU A 919 20.36 -18.10 -23.71
CA LEU A 919 21.44 -18.08 -22.72
C LEU A 919 22.71 -18.73 -23.27
N ARG A 920 22.67 -19.23 -24.52
CA ARG A 920 23.74 -20.00 -25.16
C ARG A 920 25.10 -19.34 -24.98
N LEU A 921 25.23 -18.08 -25.40
CA LEU A 921 26.46 -17.30 -25.24
C LEU A 921 26.21 -15.95 -24.59
N TYR A 922 26.41 -15.93 -23.28
CA TYR A 922 26.26 -14.77 -22.42
C TYR A 922 27.58 -13.99 -22.31
N ALA A 923 27.66 -12.81 -22.92
CA ALA A 923 28.84 -11.94 -22.83
C ALA A 923 28.74 -10.96 -21.64
N ILE A 924 29.80 -10.85 -20.84
CA ILE A 924 29.87 -9.91 -19.70
C ILE A 924 31.00 -8.92 -19.93
N THR A 925 30.69 -7.62 -20.01
CA THR A 925 31.70 -6.59 -20.26
C THR A 925 32.68 -6.45 -19.09
N ASP A 926 33.90 -6.00 -19.36
CA ASP A 926 34.87 -5.66 -18.32
C ASP A 926 35.56 -4.33 -18.68
N PRO A 927 35.45 -3.30 -17.83
CA PRO A 927 36.01 -1.98 -18.13
C PRO A 927 37.52 -2.03 -18.36
N ALA A 928 38.27 -2.77 -17.53
CA ALA A 928 39.72 -2.83 -17.62
C ALA A 928 40.23 -3.57 -18.88
N LEU A 929 39.50 -4.56 -19.38
CA LEU A 929 39.82 -5.19 -20.67
C LEU A 929 39.50 -4.28 -21.85
N ASN A 930 38.38 -3.56 -21.78
CA ASN A 930 37.99 -2.61 -22.83
C ASN A 930 38.95 -1.42 -22.90
N GLU A 931 39.33 -0.85 -21.76
CA GLU A 931 40.34 0.23 -21.66
C GLU A 931 41.69 -0.20 -22.24
N ARG A 932 42.20 -1.39 -21.88
CA ARG A 932 43.46 -1.93 -22.41
C ARG A 932 43.43 -2.11 -23.93
N ALA A 933 42.26 -2.36 -24.50
CA ALA A 933 42.05 -2.50 -25.94
C ALA A 933 41.61 -1.19 -26.61
N ALA A 934 41.63 -0.05 -25.89
CA ALA A 934 41.14 1.26 -26.35
C ALA A 934 39.72 1.19 -26.95
N ARG A 935 38.83 0.42 -26.33
CA ARG A 935 37.48 0.12 -26.80
C ARG A 935 36.44 0.76 -25.89
N SER A 936 35.47 1.46 -26.48
CA SER A 936 34.33 1.99 -25.73
C SER A 936 33.39 0.86 -25.26
N LEU A 937 32.54 1.14 -24.25
CA LEU A 937 31.50 0.19 -23.83
C LEU A 937 30.57 -0.19 -25.00
N ILE A 938 30.19 0.81 -25.80
CA ILE A 938 29.30 0.65 -26.96
C ILE A 938 29.95 -0.27 -28.01
N ASP A 939 31.22 -0.05 -28.33
CA ASP A 939 31.96 -0.91 -29.27
C ASP A 939 32.10 -2.32 -28.72
N ALA A 940 32.32 -2.49 -27.42
CA ALA A 940 32.39 -3.80 -26.79
C ALA A 940 31.07 -4.56 -26.93
N VAL A 941 29.94 -3.93 -26.61
CA VAL A 941 28.60 -4.52 -26.76
C VAL A 941 28.30 -4.84 -28.23
N ARG A 942 28.54 -3.90 -29.14
CA ARG A 942 28.30 -4.08 -30.58
C ARG A 942 29.12 -5.24 -31.15
N LEU A 943 30.43 -5.27 -30.90
CA LEU A 943 31.33 -6.32 -31.41
C LEU A 943 30.99 -7.69 -30.83
N ALA A 944 30.56 -7.77 -29.57
CA ALA A 944 30.09 -9.03 -28.98
C ALA A 944 28.81 -9.53 -29.67
N ILE A 945 27.83 -8.66 -29.91
CA ILE A 945 26.58 -9.02 -30.60
C ILE A 945 26.84 -9.42 -32.05
N ASP A 946 27.63 -8.66 -32.80
CA ASP A 946 28.00 -8.98 -34.20
C ASP A 946 28.79 -10.31 -34.29
N GLY A 947 29.40 -10.72 -33.17
CA GLY A 947 30.06 -12.00 -32.99
C GLY A 947 29.13 -13.16 -32.59
N GLY A 948 27.85 -12.92 -32.33
CA GLY A 948 26.85 -13.95 -32.00
C GLY A 948 26.55 -14.13 -30.51
N ALA A 949 26.89 -13.15 -29.66
CA ALA A 949 26.41 -13.13 -28.28
C ALA A 949 24.88 -13.02 -28.23
N THR A 950 24.27 -13.81 -27.36
CA THR A 950 22.81 -13.98 -27.27
C THR A 950 22.19 -13.24 -26.09
N LEU A 951 23.03 -12.86 -25.12
CA LEU A 951 22.70 -11.95 -24.02
C LEU A 951 23.96 -11.19 -23.62
N VAL A 952 23.82 -9.90 -23.28
CA VAL A 952 24.93 -9.05 -22.85
C VAL A 952 24.66 -8.50 -21.46
N GLN A 953 25.62 -8.67 -20.54
CA GLN A 953 25.62 -7.98 -19.25
C GLN A 953 26.64 -6.87 -19.25
N VAL A 954 26.14 -5.67 -19.00
CA VAL A 954 26.97 -4.49 -18.81
C VAL A 954 27.41 -4.43 -17.35
N ARG A 955 28.71 -4.59 -17.15
CA ARG A 955 29.37 -4.50 -15.86
C ARG A 955 30.40 -3.39 -15.88
N ASP A 956 30.20 -2.43 -14.97
CA ASP A 956 31.16 -1.41 -14.60
C ASP A 956 31.01 -1.11 -13.11
N LYS A 957 32.04 -1.37 -12.31
CA LYS A 957 32.02 -1.17 -10.86
C LYS A 957 32.70 0.14 -10.43
N ASN A 958 33.37 0.81 -11.35
CA ASN A 958 34.26 1.93 -11.03
C ASN A 958 33.69 3.26 -11.52
N SER A 959 32.83 3.24 -12.54
CA SER A 959 32.19 4.45 -13.05
C SER A 959 31.14 5.02 -12.08
N PRO A 960 31.10 6.36 -11.89
CA PRO A 960 30.01 7.03 -11.21
C PRO A 960 28.65 6.72 -11.86
N ALA A 961 27.59 6.66 -11.06
CA ALA A 961 26.27 6.20 -11.51
C ALA A 961 25.73 6.95 -12.74
N ARG A 962 25.93 8.28 -12.83
CA ARG A 962 25.51 9.11 -13.99
C ARG A 962 26.24 8.72 -15.27
N ALA A 963 27.57 8.58 -15.21
CA ALA A 963 28.38 8.21 -16.37
C ALA A 963 28.09 6.78 -16.82
N PHE A 964 27.93 5.87 -15.86
CA PHE A 964 27.57 4.49 -16.14
C PHE A 964 26.18 4.37 -16.78
N ALA A 965 25.18 5.05 -16.24
CA ALA A 965 23.82 5.04 -16.78
C ALA A 965 23.76 5.61 -18.21
N ALA A 966 24.46 6.71 -18.49
CA ALA A 966 24.53 7.29 -19.84
C ALA A 966 25.16 6.31 -20.85
N ALA A 967 26.33 5.74 -20.52
CA ALA A 967 27.00 4.78 -21.40
C ALA A 967 26.21 3.47 -21.58
N ALA A 968 25.53 3.00 -20.52
CA ALA A 968 24.69 1.81 -20.59
C ALA A 968 23.40 2.04 -21.38
N ALA A 969 22.80 3.24 -21.32
CA ALA A 969 21.62 3.59 -22.11
C ALA A 969 21.92 3.59 -23.62
N GLU A 970 23.06 4.16 -24.02
CA GLU A 970 23.50 4.14 -25.42
C GLU A 970 23.79 2.70 -25.90
N ALA A 971 24.46 1.90 -25.07
CA ALA A 971 24.68 0.48 -25.37
C ALA A 971 23.37 -0.32 -25.50
N LEU A 972 22.35 0.00 -24.70
CA LEU A 972 21.02 -0.62 -24.73
C LEU A 972 20.29 -0.37 -26.06
N GLU A 973 20.37 0.83 -26.63
CA GLU A 973 19.78 1.13 -27.94
C GLU A 973 20.38 0.24 -29.04
N HIS A 974 21.70 0.06 -29.02
CA HIS A 974 22.39 -0.80 -29.99
C HIS A 974 22.06 -2.29 -29.84
N ALA A 975 21.85 -2.76 -28.61
CA ALA A 975 21.46 -4.13 -28.31
C ALA A 975 20.02 -4.40 -28.75
N ARG A 976 19.09 -3.49 -28.43
CA ARG A 976 17.68 -3.55 -28.83
C ARG A 976 17.48 -3.56 -30.34
N ALA A 977 18.23 -2.73 -31.07
CA ALA A 977 18.18 -2.71 -32.53
C ALA A 977 18.52 -4.06 -33.18
N ARG A 978 19.22 -4.95 -32.45
CA ARG A 978 19.63 -6.29 -32.91
C ARG A 978 18.85 -7.42 -32.22
N GLY A 979 17.87 -7.09 -31.38
CA GLY A 979 17.05 -8.06 -30.65
C GLY A 979 17.81 -8.86 -29.58
N VAL A 980 18.99 -8.38 -29.13
CA VAL A 980 19.77 -9.04 -28.07
C VAL A 980 19.48 -8.37 -26.72
N PRO A 981 19.04 -9.12 -25.69
CA PRO A 981 18.77 -8.54 -24.38
C PRO A 981 20.03 -8.01 -23.70
N LEU A 982 19.90 -6.84 -23.05
CA LEU A 982 20.95 -6.24 -22.25
C LEU A 982 20.52 -6.13 -20.79
N VAL A 983 21.32 -6.72 -19.90
CA VAL A 983 21.10 -6.68 -18.44
C VAL A 983 22.20 -5.90 -17.73
N ILE A 984 21.86 -5.23 -16.63
CA ILE A 984 22.83 -4.48 -15.81
C ILE A 984 23.36 -5.37 -14.67
N ASN A 985 24.66 -5.33 -14.42
CA ASN A 985 25.29 -6.02 -13.30
C ASN A 985 25.09 -5.25 -11.99
N ASP A 986 24.54 -5.89 -10.96
CA ASP A 986 24.39 -5.46 -9.55
C ASP A 986 23.46 -4.24 -9.33
N ARG A 987 23.49 -3.24 -10.22
CA ARG A 987 22.84 -1.93 -10.11
C ARG A 987 21.40 -1.94 -10.64
N LEU A 988 20.46 -2.42 -9.82
CA LEU A 988 19.02 -2.39 -10.16
C LEU A 988 18.51 -0.97 -10.45
N ASP A 989 18.95 0.00 -9.67
CA ASP A 989 18.61 1.40 -9.85
C ASP A 989 18.95 1.92 -11.25
N VAL A 990 20.12 1.55 -11.78
CA VAL A 990 20.54 1.88 -13.15
C VAL A 990 19.69 1.14 -14.18
N ALA A 991 19.43 -0.17 -13.96
CA ALA A 991 18.56 -0.96 -14.84
C ALA A 991 17.15 -0.35 -14.97
N LEU A 992 16.59 0.15 -13.87
CA LEU A 992 15.30 0.83 -13.86
C LEU A 992 15.38 2.18 -14.55
N ALA A 993 16.39 2.99 -14.22
CA ALA A 993 16.55 4.36 -14.74
C ALA A 993 16.68 4.40 -16.28
N ILE A 994 17.44 3.48 -16.87
CA ILE A 994 17.64 3.43 -18.33
C ILE A 994 16.59 2.55 -19.04
N GLY A 995 15.73 1.88 -18.27
CA GLY A 995 14.77 0.91 -18.80
C GLY A 995 15.44 -0.31 -19.44
N ALA A 996 16.53 -0.84 -18.87
CA ALA A 996 17.20 -2.04 -19.33
C ALA A 996 16.28 -3.28 -19.34
N ASP A 997 16.64 -4.29 -20.12
CA ASP A 997 15.83 -5.52 -20.27
C ASP A 997 15.88 -6.40 -19.02
N GLY A 998 16.84 -6.15 -18.12
CA GLY A 998 16.94 -6.81 -16.83
C GLY A 998 18.13 -6.42 -15.97
N VAL A 999 18.31 -7.15 -14.87
CA VAL A 999 19.46 -7.03 -13.97
C VAL A 999 19.99 -8.44 -13.64
N HIS A 1000 21.26 -8.54 -13.33
CA HIS A 1000 21.85 -9.76 -12.75
C HIS A 1000 22.55 -9.42 -11.44
N LEU A 1001 22.20 -10.15 -10.37
CA LEU A 1001 22.59 -9.85 -8.99
C LEU A 1001 23.48 -10.95 -8.40
N GLY A 1002 24.50 -10.52 -7.66
CA GLY A 1002 25.30 -11.32 -6.75
C GLY A 1002 24.62 -11.55 -5.40
N GLN A 1003 25.27 -12.33 -4.54
CA GLN A 1003 24.77 -12.66 -3.20
C GLN A 1003 24.86 -11.48 -2.22
N ASP A 1004 25.74 -10.50 -2.48
CA ASP A 1004 25.95 -9.30 -1.64
C ASP A 1004 25.16 -8.08 -2.16
N ASP A 1005 24.41 -8.23 -3.24
CA ASP A 1005 23.62 -7.16 -3.85
C ASP A 1005 22.19 -7.11 -3.27
N LEU A 1006 21.31 -6.29 -3.86
CA LEU A 1006 19.91 -6.24 -3.44
C LEU A 1006 19.28 -7.65 -3.47
N PRO A 1007 18.53 -8.07 -2.44
CA PRO A 1007 17.91 -9.40 -2.42
C PRO A 1007 17.01 -9.62 -3.65
N ALA A 1008 17.11 -10.79 -4.28
CA ALA A 1008 16.39 -11.11 -5.52
C ALA A 1008 14.87 -10.90 -5.41
N ALA A 1009 14.27 -11.25 -4.26
CA ALA A 1009 12.85 -11.02 -4.01
C ALA A 1009 12.48 -9.52 -3.99
N ALA A 1010 13.35 -8.68 -3.42
CA ALA A 1010 13.17 -7.22 -3.45
C ALA A 1010 13.36 -6.67 -4.87
N ALA A 1011 14.37 -7.16 -5.59
CA ALA A 1011 14.61 -6.78 -6.98
C ALA A 1011 13.45 -7.16 -7.89
N ARG A 1012 12.88 -8.36 -7.75
CA ARG A 1012 11.70 -8.81 -8.52
C ARG A 1012 10.48 -7.93 -8.28
N ARG A 1013 10.22 -7.53 -7.02
CA ARG A 1013 9.13 -6.59 -6.68
C ARG A 1013 9.28 -5.23 -7.39
N LEU A 1014 10.50 -4.75 -7.55
CA LEU A 1014 10.79 -3.46 -8.19
C LEU A 1014 10.88 -3.55 -9.72
N LEU A 1015 11.45 -4.63 -10.28
CA LEU A 1015 11.54 -4.87 -11.72
C LEU A 1015 10.20 -5.20 -12.37
N GLY A 1016 9.29 -5.79 -11.59
CA GLY A 1016 8.09 -6.43 -12.11
C GLY A 1016 8.38 -7.81 -12.73
N PRO A 1017 7.33 -8.53 -13.15
CA PRO A 1017 7.44 -9.90 -13.65
C PRO A 1017 7.99 -10.00 -15.08
N ASP A 1018 8.04 -8.89 -15.83
CA ASP A 1018 8.26 -8.91 -17.27
C ASP A 1018 9.74 -8.64 -17.69
N ARG A 1019 10.63 -8.29 -16.74
CA ARG A 1019 12.07 -8.05 -16.98
C ARG A 1019 12.94 -9.20 -16.49
N ILE A 1020 14.10 -9.39 -17.12
CA ILE A 1020 15.04 -10.47 -16.81
C ILE A 1020 15.69 -10.25 -15.43
N LEU A 1021 15.66 -11.27 -14.57
CA LEU A 1021 16.38 -11.31 -13.31
C LEU A 1021 17.32 -12.52 -13.26
N GLY A 1022 18.62 -12.28 -13.38
CA GLY A 1022 19.65 -13.29 -13.16
C GLY A 1022 20.19 -13.26 -11.73
N VAL A 1023 20.52 -14.42 -11.15
CA VAL A 1023 21.17 -14.48 -9.82
C VAL A 1023 22.41 -15.36 -9.87
N SER A 1024 23.55 -14.87 -9.35
CA SER A 1024 24.76 -15.67 -9.21
C SER A 1024 24.64 -16.63 -8.02
N VAL A 1025 24.90 -17.92 -8.25
CA VAL A 1025 24.79 -18.99 -7.23
C VAL A 1025 26.03 -19.89 -7.22
N LYS A 1026 26.25 -20.60 -6.11
CA LYS A 1026 27.34 -21.58 -5.96
C LYS A 1026 26.87 -22.93 -5.41
N THR A 1027 25.66 -23.00 -4.86
CA THR A 1027 25.11 -24.24 -4.31
C THR A 1027 23.67 -24.48 -4.79
N PRO A 1028 23.18 -25.74 -4.76
CA PRO A 1028 21.79 -26.06 -5.09
C PRO A 1028 20.76 -25.30 -4.25
N GLU A 1029 21.06 -25.05 -2.97
CA GLU A 1029 20.17 -24.33 -2.05
C GLU A 1029 20.02 -22.87 -2.45
N GLN A 1030 21.11 -22.23 -2.88
CA GLN A 1030 21.07 -20.87 -3.40
C GLN A 1030 20.27 -20.80 -4.72
N ALA A 1031 20.39 -21.81 -5.59
CA ALA A 1031 19.61 -21.88 -6.82
C ALA A 1031 18.10 -22.05 -6.55
N ALA A 1032 17.75 -22.92 -5.60
CA ALA A 1032 16.36 -23.10 -5.17
C ALA A 1032 15.80 -21.81 -4.55
N ARG A 1033 16.61 -21.10 -3.74
CA ARG A 1033 16.20 -19.83 -3.17
C ARG A 1033 16.04 -18.74 -4.23
N ALA A 1034 16.95 -18.63 -5.18
CA ALA A 1034 16.85 -17.68 -6.28
C ALA A 1034 15.57 -17.89 -7.10
N ALA A 1035 15.17 -19.14 -7.32
CA ALA A 1035 13.91 -19.47 -7.98
C ALA A 1035 12.67 -19.07 -7.15
N ALA A 1036 12.68 -19.37 -5.85
CA ALA A 1036 11.61 -18.96 -4.94
C ALA A 1036 11.48 -17.44 -4.86
N ASP A 1037 12.61 -16.73 -4.95
CA ASP A 1037 12.69 -15.27 -4.94
C ASP A 1037 12.38 -14.65 -6.33
N GLY A 1038 12.10 -15.48 -7.35
CA GLY A 1038 11.60 -15.05 -8.66
C GLY A 1038 12.66 -14.76 -9.71
N ALA A 1039 13.86 -15.33 -9.65
CA ALA A 1039 14.86 -15.25 -10.72
C ALA A 1039 14.41 -16.03 -11.97
N ASP A 1040 14.84 -15.57 -13.15
CA ASP A 1040 14.55 -16.21 -14.45
C ASP A 1040 15.66 -17.19 -14.89
N TYR A 1041 16.89 -16.97 -14.42
CA TYR A 1041 18.02 -17.87 -14.61
C TYR A 1041 19.05 -17.70 -13.49
N VAL A 1042 19.95 -18.68 -13.35
CA VAL A 1042 21.06 -18.60 -12.41
C VAL A 1042 22.42 -18.70 -13.09
N GLY A 1043 23.36 -17.86 -12.68
CA GLY A 1043 24.77 -17.95 -13.06
C GLY A 1043 25.54 -18.79 -12.04
N CYS A 1044 25.92 -20.02 -12.38
CA CYS A 1044 26.64 -20.91 -11.46
C CYS A 1044 28.17 -20.67 -11.57
N GLY A 1045 28.72 -19.99 -10.57
CA GLY A 1045 30.06 -19.40 -10.65
C GLY A 1045 31.21 -20.28 -10.15
N GLY A 1046 32.37 -20.14 -10.79
CA GLY A 1046 33.61 -20.80 -10.41
C GLY A 1046 33.83 -22.14 -11.10
N PHE A 1047 33.53 -22.26 -12.40
CA PHE A 1047 33.75 -23.49 -13.17
C PHE A 1047 35.25 -23.85 -13.28
N ALA A 1048 36.10 -22.85 -13.54
CA ALA A 1048 37.55 -22.96 -13.50
C ALA A 1048 38.16 -21.74 -12.78
N PRO A 1049 39.43 -21.81 -12.32
CA PRO A 1049 40.09 -20.66 -11.67
C PRO A 1049 40.07 -19.41 -12.55
N THR A 1050 39.84 -18.24 -11.94
CA THR A 1050 39.73 -16.96 -12.66
C THR A 1050 40.47 -15.85 -11.92
N ASN A 1051 40.94 -14.85 -12.66
CA ASN A 1051 41.59 -13.66 -12.09
C ASN A 1051 40.61 -12.49 -11.86
N THR A 1052 39.31 -12.66 -12.08
CA THR A 1052 38.32 -11.54 -12.11
C THR A 1052 37.78 -11.16 -10.72
N LYS A 1053 37.89 -12.04 -9.71
CA LYS A 1053 37.61 -11.76 -8.29
C LYS A 1053 38.61 -12.52 -7.41
N ALA A 1054 39.47 -11.81 -6.68
CA ALA A 1054 40.37 -12.43 -5.70
C ALA A 1054 39.55 -13.12 -4.59
N GLY A 1055 39.84 -14.40 -4.29
CA GLY A 1055 39.13 -15.17 -3.25
C GLY A 1055 37.83 -15.85 -3.69
N ASN A 1056 37.51 -15.90 -4.99
CA ASN A 1056 36.29 -16.59 -5.44
C ASN A 1056 36.43 -18.12 -5.36
N LEU A 1057 35.66 -18.76 -4.49
CA LEU A 1057 35.58 -20.23 -4.37
C LEU A 1057 35.25 -20.86 -5.75
N THR A 1058 36.12 -21.77 -6.21
CA THR A 1058 35.93 -22.53 -7.46
C THR A 1058 35.07 -23.76 -7.15
N VAL A 1059 33.89 -23.82 -7.75
CA VAL A 1059 32.87 -24.86 -7.54
C VAL A 1059 33.11 -26.08 -8.47
N GLY A 1060 33.79 -25.87 -9.60
CA GLY A 1060 34.19 -26.92 -10.54
C GLY A 1060 33.02 -27.56 -11.32
N PRO A 1061 33.30 -28.48 -12.25
CA PRO A 1061 32.28 -29.15 -13.06
C PRO A 1061 31.24 -29.92 -12.22
N GLU A 1062 31.68 -30.55 -11.12
CA GLU A 1062 30.80 -31.32 -10.24
C GLU A 1062 29.78 -30.45 -9.51
N GLY A 1063 30.18 -29.26 -9.05
CA GLY A 1063 29.26 -28.37 -8.37
C GLY A 1063 28.32 -27.63 -9.34
N VAL A 1064 28.76 -27.32 -10.56
CA VAL A 1064 27.83 -26.87 -11.63
C VAL A 1064 26.83 -27.98 -11.94
N ALA A 1065 27.28 -29.23 -12.08
CA ALA A 1065 26.38 -30.37 -12.26
C ALA A 1065 25.42 -30.56 -11.07
N ALA A 1066 25.85 -30.28 -9.83
CA ALA A 1066 24.99 -30.33 -8.66
C ALA A 1066 23.87 -29.28 -8.70
N VAL A 1067 24.19 -28.05 -9.08
CA VAL A 1067 23.19 -26.98 -9.27
C VAL A 1067 22.23 -27.33 -10.42
N VAL A 1068 22.75 -27.86 -11.53
CA VAL A 1068 21.93 -28.32 -12.65
C VAL A 1068 20.99 -29.45 -12.23
N ARG A 1069 21.43 -30.43 -11.44
CA ARG A 1069 20.58 -31.54 -10.98
C ARG A 1069 19.37 -31.08 -10.16
N ALA A 1070 19.46 -29.95 -9.46
CA ALA A 1070 18.33 -29.38 -8.74
C ALA A 1070 17.24 -28.80 -9.67
N ARG A 1071 17.59 -28.48 -10.94
CA ARG A 1071 16.71 -28.16 -12.08
C ARG A 1071 15.56 -27.18 -11.84
N VAL A 1072 15.75 -26.19 -10.95
CA VAL A 1072 14.69 -25.21 -10.62
C VAL A 1072 14.60 -24.07 -11.65
N LEU A 1073 15.71 -23.71 -12.31
CA LEU A 1073 15.81 -22.63 -13.31
C LEU A 1073 16.87 -22.96 -14.38
N PRO A 1074 16.87 -22.29 -15.55
CA PRO A 1074 17.98 -22.33 -16.50
C PRO A 1074 19.31 -21.95 -15.85
N VAL A 1075 20.37 -22.71 -16.14
CA VAL A 1075 21.70 -22.55 -15.52
C VAL A 1075 22.74 -22.15 -16.55
N VAL A 1076 23.40 -21.02 -16.32
CA VAL A 1076 24.57 -20.59 -17.09
C VAL A 1076 25.83 -20.85 -16.29
N ALA A 1077 26.77 -21.61 -16.85
CA ALA A 1077 28.07 -21.80 -16.23
C ALA A 1077 28.89 -20.50 -16.36
N ILE A 1078 29.48 -20.01 -15.26
CA ILE A 1078 30.27 -18.78 -15.25
C ILE A 1078 31.61 -18.96 -14.53
N GLY A 1079 32.64 -18.27 -15.02
CA GLY A 1079 33.95 -18.18 -14.39
C GLY A 1079 34.99 -19.15 -14.98
N GLY A 1080 35.99 -18.58 -15.66
CA GLY A 1080 37.13 -19.33 -16.20
C GLY A 1080 36.83 -20.08 -17.49
N ILE A 1081 35.75 -19.72 -18.19
CA ILE A 1081 35.27 -20.39 -19.39
C ILE A 1081 35.81 -19.67 -20.64
N GLY A 1082 36.26 -20.46 -21.61
CA GLY A 1082 36.74 -20.04 -22.93
C GLY A 1082 36.59 -21.17 -23.95
N GLU A 1083 37.14 -20.98 -25.15
CA GLU A 1083 36.95 -21.91 -26.29
C GLU A 1083 37.34 -23.36 -25.94
N GLY A 1084 38.43 -23.54 -25.19
CA GLY A 1084 38.96 -24.87 -24.85
C GLY A 1084 38.19 -25.65 -23.78
N ASN A 1085 37.28 -25.03 -23.02
CA ASN A 1085 36.55 -25.70 -21.94
C ASN A 1085 35.03 -25.42 -21.91
N ALA A 1086 34.50 -24.62 -22.85
CA ALA A 1086 33.06 -24.36 -22.96
C ALA A 1086 32.24 -25.64 -23.18
N SER A 1087 32.73 -26.57 -24.01
CA SER A 1087 32.07 -27.87 -24.21
C SER A 1087 32.02 -28.71 -22.93
N ALA A 1088 33.06 -28.64 -22.08
CA ALA A 1088 33.07 -29.34 -20.80
C ALA A 1088 32.11 -28.71 -19.79
N ALA A 1089 31.98 -27.37 -19.80
CA ALA A 1089 30.98 -26.66 -19.01
C ALA A 1089 29.54 -27.03 -19.42
N LEU A 1090 29.28 -27.15 -20.72
CA LEU A 1090 27.98 -27.60 -21.22
C LEU A 1090 27.73 -29.09 -20.96
N ALA A 1091 28.78 -29.93 -20.90
CA ALA A 1091 28.64 -31.34 -20.55
C ALA A 1091 28.12 -31.56 -19.11
N THR A 1092 28.23 -30.58 -18.21
CA THR A 1092 27.64 -30.67 -16.85
C THR A 1092 26.12 -30.54 -16.86
N GLY A 1093 25.53 -30.16 -18.00
CA GLY A 1093 24.10 -29.99 -18.15
C GLY A 1093 23.63 -28.52 -18.22
N ALA A 1094 24.54 -27.54 -18.12
CA ALA A 1094 24.22 -26.11 -18.21
C ALA A 1094 23.57 -25.74 -19.57
N ASP A 1095 22.70 -24.74 -19.58
CA ASP A 1095 21.95 -24.28 -20.76
C ASP A 1095 22.75 -23.27 -21.62
N GLY A 1096 23.86 -22.77 -21.07
CA GLY A 1096 24.75 -21.83 -21.74
C GLY A 1096 26.00 -21.51 -20.93
N VAL A 1097 26.83 -20.63 -21.47
CA VAL A 1097 28.08 -20.17 -20.82
C VAL A 1097 28.17 -18.65 -20.77
N ALA A 1098 28.66 -18.12 -19.65
CA ALA A 1098 28.94 -16.71 -19.48
C ALA A 1098 30.44 -16.43 -19.50
N VAL A 1099 30.85 -15.47 -20.34
CA VAL A 1099 32.27 -15.27 -20.70
C VAL A 1099 32.66 -13.79 -20.64
N ILE A 1100 33.83 -13.53 -20.05
CA ILE A 1100 34.46 -12.20 -19.96
C ILE A 1100 35.74 -12.17 -20.80
N SER A 1101 36.83 -12.76 -20.28
CA SER A 1101 38.18 -12.56 -20.79
C SER A 1101 38.43 -13.19 -22.16
N ALA A 1102 37.82 -14.34 -22.46
CA ALA A 1102 37.97 -14.99 -23.76
C ALA A 1102 37.28 -14.22 -24.91
N ILE A 1103 36.34 -13.31 -24.59
CA ILE A 1103 35.71 -12.41 -25.57
C ILE A 1103 36.46 -11.07 -25.57
N PHE A 1104 36.45 -10.34 -24.45
CA PHE A 1104 36.90 -8.95 -24.41
C PHE A 1104 38.42 -8.79 -24.35
N GLY A 1105 39.14 -9.83 -23.89
CA GLY A 1105 40.61 -9.88 -23.91
C GLY A 1105 41.20 -10.39 -25.22
N ALA A 1106 40.38 -10.80 -26.18
CA ALA A 1106 40.86 -11.22 -27.50
C ALA A 1106 41.20 -9.99 -28.37
N PRO A 1107 42.20 -10.10 -29.27
CA PRO A 1107 42.51 -9.06 -30.25
C PRO A 1107 41.33 -8.73 -31.18
N ASP A 1108 40.52 -9.75 -31.49
CA ASP A 1108 39.33 -9.65 -32.34
C ASP A 1108 38.12 -10.27 -31.60
N VAL A 1109 37.26 -9.39 -31.06
CA VAL A 1109 36.06 -9.76 -30.29
C VAL A 1109 35.07 -10.52 -31.16
N VAL A 1110 34.83 -10.07 -32.39
CA VAL A 1110 33.83 -10.67 -33.28
C VAL A 1110 34.24 -12.11 -33.60
N ARG A 1111 35.51 -12.33 -33.95
CA ARG A 1111 36.03 -13.66 -34.26
C ARG A 1111 36.03 -14.56 -33.02
N ALA A 1112 36.41 -14.05 -31.86
CA ALA A 1112 36.43 -14.81 -30.61
C ALA A 1112 35.02 -15.26 -30.20
N THR A 1113 34.05 -14.34 -30.22
CA THR A 1113 32.65 -14.65 -29.92
C THR A 1113 32.07 -15.64 -30.92
N LYS A 1114 32.36 -15.51 -32.24
CA LYS A 1114 31.89 -16.47 -33.25
C LYS A 1114 32.40 -17.89 -33.01
N ARG A 1115 33.68 -18.03 -32.66
CA ARG A 1115 34.27 -19.33 -32.34
C ARG A 1115 33.64 -19.94 -31.10
N LEU A 1116 33.49 -19.15 -30.04
CA LEU A 1116 32.81 -19.57 -28.82
C LEU A 1116 31.38 -20.01 -29.10
N ARG A 1117 30.63 -19.24 -29.91
CA ARG A 1117 29.25 -19.56 -30.28
C ARG A 1117 29.16 -20.89 -31.01
N ALA A 1118 30.06 -21.14 -31.97
CA ALA A 1118 30.10 -22.41 -32.69
C ALA A 1118 30.38 -23.61 -31.76
N VAL A 1119 31.29 -23.46 -30.80
CA VAL A 1119 31.56 -24.51 -29.78
C VAL A 1119 30.33 -24.77 -28.91
N VAL A 1120 29.66 -23.70 -28.48
CA VAL A 1120 28.43 -23.78 -27.66
C VAL A 1120 27.30 -24.47 -28.42
N ASP A 1121 27.01 -24.03 -29.64
CA ASP A 1121 25.95 -24.60 -30.47
C ASP A 1121 26.22 -26.09 -30.73
N ALA A 1122 27.44 -26.45 -31.13
CA ALA A 1122 27.81 -27.85 -31.36
C ALA A 1122 27.63 -28.74 -30.11
N ALA A 1123 28.01 -28.22 -28.93
CA ALA A 1123 27.87 -28.95 -27.67
C ALA A 1123 26.40 -29.08 -27.22
N LEU A 1124 25.55 -28.10 -27.49
CA LEU A 1124 24.10 -28.16 -27.19
C LEU A 1124 23.35 -29.05 -28.18
N THR A 1125 23.69 -28.99 -29.48
CA THR A 1125 23.14 -29.90 -30.50
C THR A 1125 23.50 -31.35 -30.19
N ALA A 1126 24.74 -31.63 -29.78
CA ALA A 1126 25.15 -32.97 -29.35
C ALA A 1126 24.37 -33.49 -28.12
N ARG A 1127 23.77 -32.59 -27.32
CA ARG A 1127 22.90 -32.90 -26.18
C ARG A 1127 21.41 -32.96 -26.53
N GLY A 1128 21.03 -32.73 -27.79
CA GLY A 1128 19.64 -32.75 -28.27
C GLY A 1128 18.86 -31.46 -28.02
N LEU A 1129 19.53 -30.31 -27.89
CA LEU A 1129 18.92 -29.01 -27.60
C LEU A 1129 19.30 -27.97 -28.67
N SER A 1130 18.64 -27.97 -29.83
CA SER A 1130 18.59 -26.78 -30.71
C SER A 1130 17.48 -26.86 -31.75
N GLU A 1131 16.50 -25.94 -31.61
CA GLU A 1131 15.56 -25.36 -32.61
C GLU A 1131 14.78 -26.30 -33.54
N GLY A 1132 13.50 -25.96 -33.77
CA GLY A 1132 12.51 -26.79 -34.47
C GLY A 1132 12.96 -27.31 -35.84
N GLY A 1133 12.70 -28.60 -36.07
CA GLY A 1133 12.75 -29.23 -37.38
C GLY A 1133 11.34 -29.54 -37.88
N GLU A 1134 10.99 -28.93 -39.01
CA GLU A 1134 10.05 -29.48 -39.98
C GLU A 1134 10.55 -30.87 -40.45
N GLU A 1135 9.60 -31.78 -40.69
CA GLU A 1135 9.69 -33.05 -41.44
C GLU A 1135 10.91 -33.98 -41.22
N ALA A 1136 10.72 -35.02 -40.39
CA ALA A 1136 10.94 -36.45 -40.71
C ALA A 1136 10.53 -37.33 -39.51
#